data_AF-A0A9R1KHE1-F1
#
_entry.id   AF-A0A9R1KHE1-F1
#
_cell.length_a   1.000
_cell.length_b   1.000
_cell.length_c   1.000
_cell.angle_alpha   90.00
_cell.angle_beta   90.00
_cell.angle_gamma   90.00
#
_symmetry.space_group_name_H-M   'P 1'
#
loop_
_entity.id
_entity.type
_entity.pdbx_description
1 polymer ?
#
loop_
_entity_poly.entity_id
_entity_poly.type
_entity_poly.pdbx_seq_one_letter_code
_entity_poly.pdbx_strand_id
1 'polypeptide(L)'
;MLHTRAEAGQPELISLEKSLKEAMVSAGTARESEYGREFPLFEVEATVVEPIFERLYSFIFDMEPGRSATEMDRPVPVAIFVVNFDKVRMDPRNKGVDLDSLMYSKINGLTEQELKKQEADYIYRYRYNGGGATQVWLSSGRFVVIDLSAGPCTYGKIESEEGSVSYRSMPRLSNIIFPRGLAAPSASSTQDIFVGQLAGLISTTIEHVIAPDIRFETVDMTLRLLVPIIVLQNHNRYNILQAGHNNSIDVKAIEREVKKMVHAGQEVIVISGSHALHEHEKLAVAVSKAMRSHSLHETKSDGRFHVRTKTYLDGAILKEEMERSADVLSAGLLEVSDPSLSSRFFLKQVLSMRNNFCQQQHWMDEQDNVQDSIKHKPIWESYMPRNKKEKRGAGKKKHGAMYRTYGTRVIPVFVLSLADFDAELMMEEESLVWTSKDVVIVLEHNNKMIPLSYVSETTRQFAYPSLAQRHILAGLASAVGGLSAPYERASRIHERPIVNWLWSAGCHPFGPFSNSSQISQILQDVALRTTIYARVDAALRKIRDTSESVQSFASDHLKTPLGEPVKGNKNKSSTELWVEKFYKKVTTMPEPFPHGLVERLEEYLDRLEEQLVDLSSLLYDHRLVDASQNSSDILQSTIFTEQYVERVLSAERDKMKCCSIEYSHPKQSSQAFVYGGILLAGFLVYSLVIFFSSPVR
;
A
#
# COMPACT_ATOMS: atom_id res chain seq x y z
N MET A 1 -1.17 8.32 -18.22
CA MET A 1 -1.94 7.90 -19.41
C MET A 1 -3.32 7.47 -18.92
N LEU A 2 -4.34 8.30 -19.09
CA LEU A 2 -5.76 7.92 -18.91
C LEU A 2 -6.31 7.75 -20.33
N HIS A 3 -6.27 6.54 -20.86
CA HIS A 3 -6.81 6.28 -22.20
C HIS A 3 -8.27 5.82 -22.11
N THR A 4 -9.07 6.37 -23.02
CA THR A 4 -10.50 6.14 -23.28
C THR A 4 -11.51 6.84 -22.34
N ARG A 5 -12.00 8.01 -22.79
CA ARG A 5 -13.31 8.53 -22.39
C ARG A 5 -14.36 7.65 -23.07
N ALA A 6 -14.94 6.72 -22.34
CA ALA A 6 -16.14 6.03 -22.78
C ALA A 6 -17.34 6.93 -22.43
N GLU A 7 -18.06 7.41 -23.44
CA GLU A 7 -19.28 8.19 -23.21
C GLU A 7 -20.43 7.20 -22.99
N ALA A 8 -21.02 7.23 -21.79
CA ALA A 8 -22.31 6.58 -21.57
C ALA A 8 -23.37 7.28 -22.44
N GLY A 9 -24.27 6.50 -23.03
CA GLY A 9 -25.37 7.03 -23.80
C GLY A 9 -26.40 7.73 -22.93
N GLN A 10 -27.30 8.45 -23.59
CA GLN A 10 -28.43 9.10 -22.92
C GLN A 10 -29.30 8.12 -22.12
N PRO A 11 -29.63 6.90 -22.61
CA PRO A 11 -30.43 5.95 -21.83
C PRO A 11 -29.79 5.57 -20.49
N GLU A 12 -28.47 5.36 -20.47
CA GLU A 12 -27.72 4.99 -19.26
C GLU A 12 -27.72 6.13 -18.24
N LEU A 13 -27.49 7.38 -18.69
CA LEU A 13 -27.55 8.55 -17.83
C LEU A 13 -28.95 8.74 -17.23
N ILE A 14 -30.00 8.64 -18.04
CA ILE A 14 -31.38 8.81 -17.59
C ILE A 14 -31.81 7.67 -16.64
N SER A 15 -31.31 6.45 -16.86
CA SER A 15 -31.52 5.32 -15.94
C SER A 15 -30.90 5.59 -14.56
N LEU A 16 -29.71 6.18 -14.51
CA LEU A 16 -29.08 6.62 -13.25
C LEU A 16 -29.89 7.75 -12.59
N GLU A 17 -30.29 8.78 -13.34
CA GLU A 17 -31.12 9.89 -12.82
C GLU A 17 -32.43 9.38 -12.21
N LYS A 18 -33.11 8.45 -12.90
CA LYS A 18 -34.34 7.81 -12.43
C LYS A 18 -34.12 7.08 -11.11
N SER A 19 -33.08 6.27 -11.05
CA SER A 19 -32.81 5.44 -9.88
C SER A 19 -32.37 6.26 -8.67
N LEU A 20 -31.61 7.32 -8.90
CA LEU A 20 -31.27 8.28 -7.85
C LEU A 20 -32.50 9.01 -7.34
N LYS A 21 -33.37 9.50 -8.23
CA LYS A 21 -34.64 10.14 -7.86
C LYS A 21 -35.51 9.22 -7.02
N GLU A 22 -35.60 7.94 -7.37
CA GLU A 22 -36.36 6.93 -6.61
C GLU A 22 -35.72 6.60 -5.26
N ALA A 23 -34.39 6.68 -5.14
CA ALA A 23 -33.64 6.41 -3.91
C ALA A 23 -33.57 7.61 -2.94
N MET A 24 -33.98 8.81 -3.37
CA MET A 24 -33.96 10.01 -2.53
C MET A 24 -35.02 9.95 -1.43
N VAL A 25 -34.55 10.00 -0.18
CA VAL A 25 -35.41 10.06 1.01
C VAL A 25 -35.32 11.45 1.64
N SER A 26 -36.47 12.06 1.95
CA SER A 26 -36.51 13.38 2.61
C SER A 26 -35.89 13.30 4.00
N ALA A 27 -34.90 14.17 4.27
CA ALA A 27 -34.14 14.23 5.51
C ALA A 27 -34.22 15.61 6.19
N GLY A 28 -35.28 16.37 5.91
CA GLY A 28 -35.53 17.69 6.52
C GLY A 28 -34.99 18.85 5.67
N THR A 29 -34.27 19.78 6.31
CA THR A 29 -33.69 20.95 5.66
C THR A 29 -32.18 21.02 5.85
N ALA A 30 -31.48 21.48 4.83
CA ALA A 30 -30.05 21.79 4.88
C ALA A 30 -29.84 23.28 4.66
N ARG A 31 -28.86 23.84 5.38
CA ARG A 31 -28.48 25.24 5.25
C ARG A 31 -27.39 25.39 4.20
N GLU A 32 -27.60 26.26 3.25
CA GLU A 32 -26.61 26.65 2.25
C GLU A 32 -25.43 27.36 2.90
N SER A 33 -24.20 26.98 2.53
CA SER A 33 -22.98 27.46 3.17
C SER A 33 -22.67 28.93 2.93
N GLU A 34 -23.09 29.54 1.81
CA GLU A 34 -22.74 30.93 1.46
C GLU A 34 -23.74 31.97 1.96
N TYR A 35 -25.03 31.78 1.69
CA TYR A 35 -26.07 32.78 2.02
C TYR A 35 -26.97 32.35 3.19
N GLY A 36 -26.74 31.16 3.75
CA GLY A 36 -27.46 30.66 4.91
C GLY A 36 -28.93 30.34 4.64
N ARG A 37 -29.35 30.22 3.37
CA ARG A 37 -30.70 29.84 2.97
C ARG A 37 -30.97 28.38 3.33
N GLU A 38 -32.21 28.06 3.67
CA GLU A 38 -32.61 26.69 3.95
C GLU A 38 -33.25 26.07 2.72
N PHE A 39 -32.76 24.90 2.34
CA PHE A 39 -33.28 24.10 1.23
C PHE A 39 -33.75 22.73 1.75
N PRO A 40 -34.77 22.13 1.13
CA PRO A 40 -35.10 20.72 1.37
C PRO A 40 -33.87 19.83 1.15
N LEU A 41 -33.64 18.92 2.10
CA LEU A 41 -32.55 17.95 2.06
C LEU A 41 -33.10 16.56 1.75
N PHE A 42 -32.44 15.89 0.82
CA PHE A 42 -32.63 14.47 0.53
C PHE A 42 -31.35 13.70 0.81
N GLU A 43 -31.48 12.48 1.33
CA GLU A 43 -30.38 11.54 1.48
C GLU A 43 -30.58 10.35 0.56
N VAL A 44 -29.48 9.87 -0.01
CA VAL A 44 -29.43 8.68 -0.87
C VAL A 44 -28.47 7.68 -0.23
N GLU A 45 -28.97 6.48 0.05
CA GLU A 45 -28.11 5.38 0.46
C GLU A 45 -27.37 4.84 -0.77
N ALA A 46 -26.05 5.06 -0.82
CA ALA A 46 -25.21 4.76 -1.98
C ALA A 46 -25.28 3.28 -2.38
N THR A 47 -25.39 2.38 -1.40
CA THR A 47 -25.48 0.93 -1.63
C THR A 47 -26.76 0.53 -2.39
N VAL A 48 -27.81 1.35 -2.38
CA VAL A 48 -29.05 1.12 -3.14
C VAL A 48 -28.86 1.40 -4.63
N VAL A 49 -28.07 2.41 -4.98
CA VAL A 49 -27.82 2.83 -6.37
C VAL A 49 -26.56 2.21 -6.97
N GLU A 50 -25.65 1.70 -6.12
CA GLU A 50 -24.41 1.05 -6.52
C GLU A 50 -24.58 -0.08 -7.56
N PRO A 51 -25.58 -0.99 -7.46
CA PRO A 51 -25.79 -2.02 -8.47
C PRO A 51 -26.04 -1.49 -9.89
N ILE A 52 -26.46 -0.23 -10.02
CA ILE A 52 -26.75 0.41 -11.31
C ILE A 52 -25.47 0.95 -11.93
N PHE A 53 -24.60 1.53 -11.11
CA PHE A 53 -23.23 1.85 -11.51
C PHE A 53 -22.45 0.57 -11.87
N GLU A 54 -22.66 -0.54 -11.16
CA GLU A 54 -22.04 -1.83 -11.49
C GLU A 54 -22.52 -2.38 -12.84
N ARG A 55 -23.83 -2.23 -13.16
CA ARG A 55 -24.36 -2.56 -14.49
C ARG A 55 -23.75 -1.66 -15.57
N LEU A 56 -23.59 -0.37 -15.31
CA LEU A 56 -22.95 0.56 -16.23
C LEU A 56 -21.47 0.23 -16.45
N TYR A 57 -20.73 -0.07 -15.38
CA TYR A 57 -19.36 -0.53 -15.43
C TYR A 57 -19.23 -1.78 -16.31
N SER A 58 -20.08 -2.78 -16.03
CA SER A 58 -20.11 -4.03 -16.79
C SER A 58 -20.44 -3.79 -18.27
N PHE A 59 -21.37 -2.89 -18.58
CA PHE A 59 -21.73 -2.52 -19.95
C PHE A 59 -20.59 -1.81 -20.70
N ILE A 60 -19.97 -0.79 -20.08
CA ILE A 60 -18.89 0.00 -20.71
C ILE A 60 -17.69 -0.87 -21.06
N PHE A 61 -17.37 -1.84 -20.19
CA PHE A 61 -16.18 -2.67 -20.34
C PHE A 61 -16.47 -4.07 -20.88
N ASP A 62 -17.70 -4.34 -21.34
CA ASP A 62 -18.11 -5.63 -21.89
C ASP A 62 -17.78 -6.80 -20.96
N MET A 63 -18.10 -6.62 -19.67
CA MET A 63 -17.84 -7.57 -18.60
C MET A 63 -19.12 -8.35 -18.29
N GLU A 64 -19.04 -9.68 -18.23
CA GLU A 64 -20.14 -10.49 -17.70
C GLU A 64 -20.21 -10.36 -16.18
N PRO A 65 -21.37 -9.97 -15.61
CA PRO A 65 -21.52 -9.85 -14.17
C PRO A 65 -21.33 -11.23 -13.50
N GLY A 66 -20.36 -11.31 -12.57
CA GLY A 66 -20.11 -12.51 -11.77
C GLY A 66 -18.96 -13.41 -12.22
N ARG A 67 -18.25 -13.10 -13.32
CA ARG A 67 -16.98 -13.79 -13.64
C ARG A 67 -15.84 -13.26 -12.77
N SER A 68 -14.99 -14.17 -12.32
CA SER A 68 -13.80 -13.78 -11.54
C SER A 68 -12.76 -13.14 -12.44
N ALA A 69 -12.01 -12.16 -11.93
CA ALA A 69 -10.92 -11.52 -12.68
C ALA A 69 -9.85 -12.52 -13.16
N THR A 70 -9.74 -13.68 -12.48
CA THR A 70 -8.85 -14.79 -12.83
C THR A 70 -9.29 -15.59 -14.05
N GLU A 71 -10.56 -15.50 -14.46
CA GLU A 71 -11.12 -16.21 -15.63
C GLU A 71 -11.15 -15.36 -16.90
N MET A 72 -10.66 -14.11 -16.81
CA MET A 72 -10.72 -13.16 -17.91
C MET A 72 -9.37 -13.04 -18.61
N ASP A 73 -9.33 -13.42 -19.89
CA ASP A 73 -8.17 -13.21 -20.77
C ASP A 73 -7.97 -11.73 -21.17
N ARG A 74 -8.65 -10.79 -20.49
CA ARG A 74 -8.64 -9.35 -20.82
C ARG A 74 -8.35 -8.50 -19.58
N PRO A 75 -7.72 -7.31 -19.76
CA PRO A 75 -7.46 -6.40 -18.65
C PRO A 75 -8.77 -5.97 -17.99
N VAL A 76 -8.83 -6.00 -16.66
CA VAL A 76 -9.99 -5.52 -15.90
C VAL A 76 -9.74 -4.08 -15.43
N PRO A 77 -10.47 -3.09 -15.94
CA PRO A 77 -10.16 -1.68 -15.68
C PRO A 77 -10.70 -1.22 -14.33
N VAL A 78 -10.05 -0.21 -13.74
CA VAL A 78 -10.60 0.56 -12.62
C VAL A 78 -11.25 1.83 -13.17
N ALA A 79 -12.47 2.13 -12.77
CA ALA A 79 -13.23 3.27 -13.29
C ALA A 79 -13.41 4.39 -12.26
N ILE A 80 -13.33 5.64 -12.73
CA ILE A 80 -13.76 6.83 -11.98
C ILE A 80 -15.00 7.37 -12.70
N PHE A 81 -16.17 7.17 -12.12
CA PHE A 81 -17.40 7.78 -12.62
C PHE A 81 -17.48 9.22 -12.15
N VAL A 82 -17.39 10.17 -13.09
CA VAL A 82 -17.66 11.58 -12.84
C VAL A 82 -19.01 11.92 -13.44
N VAL A 83 -19.97 12.24 -12.59
CA VAL A 83 -21.36 12.52 -12.99
C VAL A 83 -21.76 13.93 -12.57
N ASN A 84 -22.63 14.54 -13.37
CA ASN A 84 -23.26 15.83 -13.09
C ASN A 84 -24.68 15.77 -13.63
N PHE A 85 -25.59 15.32 -12.78
CA PHE A 85 -26.98 15.09 -13.13
C PHE A 85 -27.79 16.38 -13.18
N ASP A 86 -28.89 16.37 -13.93
CA ASP A 86 -29.83 17.48 -13.96
C ASP A 86 -30.77 17.41 -12.74
N LYS A 87 -30.52 18.28 -11.76
CA LYS A 87 -31.31 18.29 -10.52
C LYS A 87 -32.77 18.67 -10.76
N VAL A 88 -33.08 19.45 -11.81
CA VAL A 88 -34.46 19.84 -12.14
C VAL A 88 -35.26 18.63 -12.59
N ARG A 89 -34.65 17.74 -13.41
CA ARG A 89 -35.27 16.46 -13.80
C ARG A 89 -35.38 15.51 -12.61
N MET A 90 -34.35 15.46 -11.79
CA MET A 90 -34.27 14.58 -10.62
C MET A 90 -35.10 15.06 -9.43
N ASP A 91 -35.68 16.26 -9.46
CA ASP A 91 -36.45 16.80 -8.33
C ASP A 91 -37.57 15.83 -7.89
N PRO A 92 -37.48 15.23 -6.69
CA PRO A 92 -38.49 14.29 -6.18
C PRO A 92 -39.87 14.93 -5.99
N ARG A 93 -39.93 16.26 -5.86
CA ARG A 93 -41.18 17.03 -5.73
C ARG A 93 -41.91 17.14 -7.07
N ASN A 94 -41.18 17.00 -8.17
CA ASN A 94 -41.73 17.11 -9.52
C ASN A 94 -42.17 15.74 -10.06
N LYS A 95 -43.48 15.49 -10.03
CA LYS A 95 -44.11 14.26 -10.53
C LYS A 95 -44.46 14.30 -12.03
N GLY A 96 -44.30 15.44 -12.69
CA GLY A 96 -44.70 15.64 -14.09
C GLY A 96 -43.64 15.26 -15.13
N VAL A 97 -42.41 14.93 -14.70
CA VAL A 97 -41.30 14.55 -15.59
C VAL A 97 -41.28 13.04 -15.78
N ASP A 98 -41.65 12.59 -16.97
CA ASP A 98 -41.51 11.20 -17.39
C ASP A 98 -40.09 10.94 -17.93
N LEU A 99 -39.22 10.41 -17.07
CA LEU A 99 -37.83 10.09 -17.42
C LEU A 99 -37.74 8.97 -18.46
N ASP A 100 -38.70 8.05 -18.54
CA ASP A 100 -38.63 6.94 -19.49
C ASP A 100 -38.79 7.45 -20.94
N SER A 101 -39.65 8.45 -21.14
CA SER A 101 -39.77 9.15 -22.44
C SER A 101 -38.49 9.90 -22.87
N LEU A 102 -37.63 10.25 -21.91
CA LEU A 102 -36.37 10.97 -22.12
C LEU A 102 -35.20 10.04 -22.45
N MET A 103 -35.34 8.71 -22.38
CA MET A 103 -34.23 7.81 -22.73
C MET A 103 -33.85 7.90 -24.21
N TYR A 104 -34.84 8.05 -25.09
CA TYR A 104 -34.65 8.01 -26.55
C TYR A 104 -35.03 9.29 -27.29
N SER A 105 -35.61 10.28 -26.60
CA SER A 105 -35.95 11.57 -27.19
C SER A 105 -34.77 12.54 -27.14
N LYS A 106 -34.74 13.55 -28.02
CA LYS A 106 -33.61 14.50 -28.05
C LYS A 106 -33.68 15.46 -26.86
N ILE A 107 -32.65 15.45 -26.01
CA ILE A 107 -32.47 16.46 -24.95
C ILE A 107 -31.74 17.67 -25.54
N ASN A 108 -32.37 18.85 -25.46
CA ASN A 108 -31.78 20.10 -25.94
C ASN A 108 -30.86 20.71 -24.87
N GLY A 109 -29.88 21.52 -25.31
CA GLY A 109 -29.05 22.30 -24.40
C GLY A 109 -29.86 23.33 -23.62
N LEU A 110 -29.42 23.61 -22.39
CA LEU A 110 -30.07 24.56 -21.48
C LEU A 110 -29.77 26.00 -21.90
N THR A 111 -30.77 26.87 -21.81
CA THR A 111 -30.62 28.33 -21.90
C THR A 111 -29.96 28.90 -20.65
N GLU A 112 -29.43 30.12 -20.69
CA GLU A 112 -28.81 30.77 -19.51
C GLU A 112 -29.79 30.89 -18.33
N GLN A 113 -31.07 31.14 -18.60
CA GLN A 113 -32.11 31.23 -17.56
C GLN A 113 -32.42 29.88 -16.92
N GLU A 114 -32.41 28.80 -17.71
CA GLU A 114 -32.57 27.44 -17.20
C GLU A 114 -31.34 27.00 -16.42
N LEU A 115 -30.14 27.39 -16.88
CA LEU A 115 -28.87 27.12 -16.18
C LEU A 115 -28.85 27.74 -14.78
N LYS A 116 -29.41 28.95 -14.60
CA LYS A 116 -29.56 29.58 -13.27
C LYS A 116 -30.50 28.81 -12.34
N LYS A 117 -31.39 27.99 -12.88
CA LYS A 117 -32.34 27.16 -12.11
C LYS A 117 -31.88 25.72 -11.93
N GLN A 118 -30.71 25.35 -12.45
CA GLN A 118 -30.21 23.96 -12.41
C GLN A 118 -29.93 23.44 -11.00
N GLU A 119 -29.77 24.30 -9.99
CA GLU A 119 -29.66 23.85 -8.60
C GLU A 119 -30.99 23.39 -8.00
N ALA A 120 -32.12 23.68 -8.66
CA ALA A 120 -33.47 23.22 -8.34
C ALA A 120 -33.95 23.48 -6.90
N ASP A 121 -33.30 24.37 -6.14
CA ASP A 121 -33.66 24.72 -4.76
C ASP A 121 -33.85 23.51 -3.83
N TYR A 122 -32.97 22.50 -3.95
CA TYR A 122 -32.83 21.39 -2.97
C TYR A 122 -31.38 20.88 -2.93
N ILE A 123 -31.03 20.17 -1.87
CA ILE A 123 -29.74 19.49 -1.71
C ILE A 123 -29.99 18.00 -1.58
N TYR A 124 -29.17 17.17 -2.24
CA TYR A 124 -29.11 15.74 -1.95
C TYR A 124 -27.68 15.30 -1.66
N ARG A 125 -27.51 14.31 -0.80
CA ARG A 125 -26.20 13.80 -0.38
C ARG A 125 -26.22 12.28 -0.27
N TYR A 126 -25.08 11.64 -0.48
CA TYR A 126 -24.95 10.20 -0.27
C TYR A 126 -24.59 9.89 1.18
N ARG A 127 -25.03 8.72 1.65
CA ARG A 127 -24.45 7.99 2.78
C ARG A 127 -24.11 6.58 2.32
N TYR A 128 -23.00 6.03 2.79
CA TYR A 128 -22.61 4.65 2.47
C TYR A 128 -22.71 3.80 3.74
N ASN A 129 -23.66 2.86 3.78
CA ASN A 129 -24.01 2.06 4.96
C ASN A 129 -24.32 2.89 6.21
N GLY A 130 -25.02 4.02 6.04
CA GLY A 130 -25.30 4.95 7.13
C GLY A 130 -24.07 5.70 7.68
N GLY A 131 -22.96 5.73 6.93
CA GLY A 131 -21.77 6.53 7.24
C GLY A 131 -21.99 8.05 7.11
N GLY A 132 -20.88 8.79 7.03
CA GLY A 132 -20.87 10.25 6.86
C GLY A 132 -21.52 10.69 5.56
N ALA A 133 -22.08 11.91 5.55
CA ALA A 133 -22.64 12.51 4.34
C ALA A 133 -21.51 12.82 3.34
N THR A 134 -21.68 12.43 2.08
CA THR A 134 -20.63 12.57 1.05
C THR A 134 -21.18 12.87 -0.35
N GLN A 135 -20.31 13.38 -1.21
CA GLN A 135 -20.50 13.57 -2.66
C GLN A 135 -19.70 12.54 -3.47
N VAL A 136 -18.73 11.88 -2.82
CA VAL A 136 -17.85 10.89 -3.44
C VAL A 136 -17.80 9.64 -2.57
N TRP A 137 -17.74 8.47 -3.17
CA TRP A 137 -17.68 7.23 -2.42
C TRP A 137 -16.99 6.12 -3.20
N LEU A 138 -16.30 5.26 -2.45
CA LEU A 138 -15.67 4.04 -2.97
C LEU A 138 -16.71 2.91 -3.03
N SER A 139 -16.90 2.30 -4.20
CA SER A 139 -17.82 1.16 -4.33
C SER A 139 -17.23 -0.12 -3.76
N SER A 140 -18.05 -1.17 -3.61
CA SER A 140 -17.60 -2.53 -3.33
C SER A 140 -16.87 -3.18 -4.52
N GLY A 141 -17.12 -2.69 -5.75
CA GLY A 141 -16.50 -3.13 -7.00
C GLY A 141 -15.20 -2.39 -7.35
N ARG A 142 -14.90 -2.34 -8.65
CA ARG A 142 -13.69 -1.70 -9.23
C ARG A 142 -13.94 -0.28 -9.74
N PHE A 143 -14.79 0.47 -9.05
CA PHE A 143 -15.01 1.86 -9.42
C PHE A 143 -15.20 2.78 -8.21
N VAL A 144 -15.09 4.08 -8.48
CA VAL A 144 -15.47 5.13 -7.55
C VAL A 144 -16.47 6.05 -8.22
N VAL A 145 -17.31 6.70 -7.42
CA VAL A 145 -18.29 7.68 -7.91
C VAL A 145 -17.97 9.05 -7.37
N ILE A 146 -17.98 10.02 -8.28
CA ILE A 146 -17.82 11.44 -8.04
C ILE A 146 -19.05 12.13 -8.62
N ASP A 147 -19.95 12.56 -7.75
CA ASP A 147 -21.16 13.28 -8.15
C ASP A 147 -21.00 14.78 -7.88
N LEU A 148 -20.85 15.55 -8.96
CA LEU A 148 -20.67 17.01 -8.92
C LEU A 148 -21.98 17.76 -8.63
N SER A 149 -23.13 17.12 -8.87
CA SER A 149 -24.46 17.67 -8.61
C SER A 149 -24.93 17.43 -7.17
N ALA A 150 -24.43 16.39 -6.50
CA ALA A 150 -24.68 16.13 -5.08
C ALA A 150 -24.04 17.21 -4.19
N GLY A 151 -24.51 17.37 -2.95
CA GLY A 151 -23.97 18.27 -1.95
C GLY A 151 -24.44 19.73 -2.06
N PRO A 152 -23.72 20.69 -1.42
CA PRO A 152 -22.36 20.56 -0.90
C PRO A 152 -22.30 19.69 0.36
N CYS A 153 -21.17 19.04 0.60
CA CYS A 153 -20.90 18.39 1.88
C CYS A 153 -19.78 19.11 2.65
N THR A 154 -19.89 19.10 3.97
CA THR A 154 -18.91 19.64 4.91
C THR A 154 -18.62 18.62 6.00
N TYR A 155 -17.39 18.15 6.11
CA TYR A 155 -17.02 17.17 7.12
C TYR A 155 -15.51 17.11 7.36
N GLY A 156 -15.11 16.65 8.54
CA GLY A 156 -13.71 16.58 8.94
C GLY A 156 -13.54 16.53 10.45
N LYS A 157 -12.32 16.76 10.93
CA LYS A 157 -12.02 16.87 12.36
C LYS A 157 -12.32 18.29 12.85
N ILE A 158 -12.89 18.43 14.04
CA ILE A 158 -13.28 19.75 14.60
C ILE A 158 -12.05 20.60 14.92
N GLU A 159 -11.01 19.97 15.48
CA GLU A 159 -9.81 20.66 15.98
C GLU A 159 -8.76 20.93 14.88
N SER A 160 -8.92 20.32 13.70
CA SER A 160 -7.96 20.44 12.60
C SER A 160 -8.67 20.59 11.28
N GLU A 161 -8.30 21.62 10.53
CA GLU A 161 -8.77 21.83 9.17
C GLU A 161 -8.05 20.94 8.14
N GLU A 162 -6.99 20.21 8.56
CA GLU A 162 -6.21 19.35 7.68
C GLU A 162 -7.11 18.30 7.01
N GLY A 163 -7.11 18.32 5.67
CA GLY A 163 -7.88 17.39 4.87
C GLY A 163 -9.40 17.55 4.96
N SER A 164 -9.90 18.58 5.64
CA SER A 164 -11.34 18.77 5.81
C SER A 164 -12.04 19.00 4.47
N VAL A 165 -13.23 18.43 4.33
CA VAL A 165 -14.08 18.62 3.17
C VAL A 165 -15.00 19.78 3.44
N SER A 166 -15.02 20.72 2.51
CA SER A 166 -15.87 21.91 2.54
C SER A 166 -16.70 21.99 1.27
N TYR A 167 -17.63 22.95 1.23
CA TYR A 167 -18.42 23.26 0.04
C TYR A 167 -17.57 23.68 -1.18
N ARG A 168 -16.26 23.96 -1.00
CA ARG A 168 -15.30 24.29 -2.06
C ARG A 168 -14.38 23.13 -2.45
N SER A 169 -14.43 22.01 -1.74
CA SER A 169 -13.58 20.86 -2.02
C SER A 169 -13.94 20.13 -3.31
N MET A 170 -15.15 20.35 -3.83
CA MET A 170 -15.65 19.80 -5.08
C MET A 170 -15.98 20.92 -6.09
N PRO A 171 -15.65 20.76 -7.38
CA PRO A 171 -16.01 21.75 -8.39
C PRO A 171 -17.53 21.80 -8.58
N ARG A 172 -18.11 23.00 -8.52
CA ARG A 172 -19.54 23.24 -8.78
C ARG A 172 -19.72 24.12 -9.99
N LEU A 173 -20.43 23.61 -11.00
CA LEU A 173 -20.66 24.33 -12.25
C LEU A 173 -21.37 25.68 -12.02
N SER A 174 -22.37 25.71 -11.13
CA SER A 174 -23.08 26.94 -10.76
C SER A 174 -22.14 28.03 -10.25
N ASN A 175 -21.21 27.70 -9.36
CA ASN A 175 -20.25 28.65 -8.79
C ASN A 175 -19.20 29.13 -9.80
N ILE A 176 -18.84 28.31 -10.78
CA ILE A 176 -17.83 28.63 -11.80
C ILE A 176 -18.45 29.46 -12.92
N ILE A 177 -19.67 29.12 -13.35
CA ILE A 177 -20.37 29.82 -14.44
C ILE A 177 -21.01 31.12 -13.96
N PHE A 178 -21.51 31.14 -12.71
CA PHE A 178 -22.16 32.30 -12.09
C PHE A 178 -21.46 32.72 -10.79
N PRO A 179 -20.17 33.14 -10.84
CA PRO A 179 -19.47 33.61 -9.65
C PRO A 179 -20.21 34.78 -9.00
N ARG A 180 -20.62 34.62 -7.74
CA ARG A 180 -21.44 35.60 -6.99
C ARG A 180 -22.77 35.97 -7.68
N GLY A 181 -23.32 35.06 -8.50
CA GLY A 181 -24.57 35.26 -9.23
C GLY A 181 -24.45 36.13 -10.49
N LEU A 182 -23.24 36.57 -10.87
CA LEU A 182 -22.96 37.27 -12.12
C LEU A 182 -22.39 36.30 -13.14
N ALA A 183 -22.73 36.46 -14.42
CA ALA A 183 -22.16 35.64 -15.48
C ALA A 183 -20.63 35.78 -15.52
N ALA A 184 -19.94 34.66 -15.69
CA ALA A 184 -18.48 34.66 -15.77
C ALA A 184 -17.97 35.56 -16.91
N PRO A 185 -16.86 36.29 -16.70
CA PRO A 185 -16.35 37.28 -17.67
C PRO A 185 -15.84 36.65 -18.98
N SER A 186 -15.46 35.37 -18.98
CA SER A 186 -15.18 34.64 -20.23
C SER A 186 -15.46 33.13 -20.10
N ALA A 187 -15.94 32.52 -21.18
CA ALA A 187 -16.18 31.08 -21.26
C ALA A 187 -14.88 30.27 -21.18
N SER A 188 -13.78 30.78 -21.75
CA SER A 188 -12.47 30.11 -21.71
C SER A 188 -11.90 30.02 -20.29
N SER A 189 -11.95 31.11 -19.52
CA SER A 189 -11.47 31.10 -18.13
C SER A 189 -12.30 30.18 -17.23
N THR A 190 -13.61 30.11 -17.45
CA THR A 190 -14.53 29.20 -16.76
C THR A 190 -14.16 27.75 -17.02
N GLN A 191 -13.86 27.41 -18.28
CA GLN A 191 -13.45 26.07 -18.67
C GLN A 191 -12.10 25.69 -18.05
N ASP A 192 -11.10 26.58 -18.11
CA ASP A 192 -9.76 26.31 -17.56
C ASP A 192 -9.81 26.08 -16.04
N ILE A 193 -10.60 26.88 -15.31
CA ILE A 193 -10.80 26.73 -13.86
C ILE A 193 -11.46 25.38 -13.55
N PHE A 194 -12.54 25.04 -14.26
CA PHE A 194 -13.24 23.77 -14.04
C PHE A 194 -12.35 22.57 -14.34
N VAL A 195 -11.61 22.60 -15.46
CA VAL A 195 -10.67 21.54 -15.84
C VAL A 195 -9.56 21.42 -14.81
N GLY A 196 -9.00 22.53 -14.32
CA GLY A 196 -7.99 22.51 -13.26
C GLY A 196 -8.49 21.88 -11.95
N GLN A 197 -9.70 22.25 -11.51
CA GLN A 197 -10.31 21.69 -10.31
C GLN A 197 -10.63 20.19 -10.48
N LEU A 198 -11.19 19.81 -11.63
CA LEU A 198 -11.50 18.41 -11.94
C LEU A 198 -10.23 17.56 -12.05
N ALA A 199 -9.17 18.08 -12.66
CA ALA A 199 -7.87 17.41 -12.72
C ALA A 199 -7.28 17.20 -11.33
N GLY A 200 -7.35 18.19 -10.45
CA GLY A 200 -6.92 18.05 -9.05
C GLY A 200 -7.72 16.99 -8.28
N LEU A 201 -9.04 16.93 -8.52
CA LEU A 201 -9.91 15.92 -7.93
C LEU A 201 -9.58 14.50 -8.43
N ILE A 202 -9.38 14.32 -9.74
CA ILE A 202 -8.97 13.04 -10.33
C ILE A 202 -7.58 12.64 -9.81
N SER A 203 -6.63 13.58 -9.71
CA SER A 203 -5.32 13.33 -9.13
C SER A 203 -5.43 12.82 -7.70
N THR A 204 -6.22 13.50 -6.87
CA THR A 204 -6.48 13.10 -5.48
C THR A 204 -7.08 11.69 -5.42
N THR A 205 -8.01 11.37 -6.33
CA THR A 205 -8.63 10.04 -6.43
C THR A 205 -7.60 8.96 -6.74
N ILE A 206 -6.69 9.22 -7.68
CA ILE A 206 -5.63 8.30 -8.05
C ILE A 206 -4.71 8.08 -6.85
N GLU A 207 -4.27 9.16 -6.19
CA GLU A 207 -3.32 9.13 -5.09
C GLU A 207 -3.86 8.48 -3.81
N HIS A 208 -5.17 8.49 -3.59
CA HIS A 208 -5.77 7.98 -2.35
C HIS A 208 -6.45 6.61 -2.51
N VAL A 209 -6.88 6.26 -3.73
CA VAL A 209 -7.71 5.07 -3.95
C VAL A 209 -7.07 4.08 -4.93
N ILE A 210 -6.51 4.55 -6.04
CA ILE A 210 -6.02 3.67 -7.12
C ILE A 210 -4.56 3.26 -6.89
N ALA A 211 -3.71 4.22 -6.53
CA ALA A 211 -2.29 4.05 -6.27
C ALA A 211 -1.91 4.75 -4.94
N PRO A 212 -2.48 4.30 -3.80
CA PRO A 212 -2.16 4.85 -2.49
C PRO A 212 -0.76 4.46 -2.02
N ASP A 213 -0.28 5.19 -1.02
CA ASP A 213 0.96 4.85 -0.33
C ASP A 213 0.83 3.53 0.45
N ILE A 214 1.96 2.85 0.64
CA ILE A 214 2.05 1.58 1.35
C ILE A 214 2.25 1.86 2.84
N ARG A 215 1.34 1.37 3.69
CA ARG A 215 1.41 1.60 5.14
C ARG A 215 2.50 0.77 5.82
N PHE A 216 2.57 -0.52 5.48
CA PHE A 216 3.59 -1.43 5.99
C PHE A 216 4.20 -2.23 4.85
N GLU A 217 5.52 -2.25 4.78
CA GLU A 217 6.26 -3.03 3.80
C GLU A 217 6.27 -4.52 4.16
N THR A 218 5.70 -5.35 3.29
CA THR A 218 5.60 -6.81 3.46
C THR A 218 6.32 -7.54 2.33
N VAL A 219 7.49 -8.09 2.63
CA VAL A 219 8.37 -8.77 1.65
C VAL A 219 8.24 -10.31 1.73
N ASP A 220 7.49 -10.80 2.71
CA ASP A 220 7.42 -12.23 3.04
C ASP A 220 6.89 -13.06 1.86
N MET A 221 7.60 -14.14 1.52
CA MET A 221 7.22 -15.14 0.51
C MET A 221 6.51 -16.35 1.14
N THR A 222 5.87 -16.15 2.28
CA THR A 222 5.22 -17.21 3.06
C THR A 222 4.03 -17.77 2.31
N LEU A 223 3.94 -19.10 2.22
CA LEU A 223 2.81 -19.79 1.60
C LEU A 223 1.60 -19.88 2.51
N ARG A 224 1.76 -19.58 3.81
CA ARG A 224 0.69 -19.63 4.80
C ARG A 224 0.66 -18.35 5.63
N LEU A 225 -0.54 -17.84 5.86
CA LEU A 225 -0.84 -16.75 6.79
C LEU A 225 -1.69 -17.32 7.93
N LEU A 226 -1.18 -17.25 9.15
CA LEU A 226 -1.90 -17.60 10.36
C LEU A 226 -2.32 -16.31 11.08
N VAL A 227 -3.63 -16.15 11.30
CA VAL A 227 -4.20 -15.01 12.02
C VAL A 227 -4.89 -15.53 13.29
N PRO A 228 -4.19 -15.56 14.43
CA PRO A 228 -4.83 -15.87 15.71
C PRO A 228 -5.55 -14.64 16.26
N ILE A 229 -6.87 -14.73 16.40
CA ILE A 229 -7.73 -13.76 17.08
C ILE A 229 -7.81 -14.15 18.55
N ILE A 230 -7.09 -13.43 19.40
CA ILE A 230 -6.97 -13.66 20.84
C ILE A 230 -7.82 -12.62 21.55
N VAL A 231 -8.95 -13.06 22.10
CA VAL A 231 -9.84 -12.22 22.89
C VAL A 231 -9.37 -12.26 24.33
N LEU A 232 -9.03 -11.09 24.87
CA LEU A 232 -8.67 -10.90 26.28
C LEU A 232 -9.80 -10.14 26.97
N GLN A 233 -10.55 -10.84 27.82
CA GLN A 233 -11.73 -10.27 28.48
C GLN A 233 -11.48 -10.06 29.98
N ASN A 234 -11.87 -8.90 30.53
CA ASN A 234 -11.85 -8.67 31.98
C ASN A 234 -13.21 -8.98 32.65
N HIS A 235 -14.16 -9.53 31.90
CA HIS A 235 -15.53 -9.76 32.35
C HIS A 235 -16.08 -11.11 31.87
N ASN A 236 -17.16 -11.56 32.52
CA ASN A 236 -17.91 -12.77 32.14
C ASN A 236 -19.33 -12.45 31.63
N ARG A 237 -19.56 -11.23 31.11
CA ARG A 237 -20.90 -10.77 30.67
C ARG A 237 -21.37 -11.41 29.36
N TYR A 238 -20.45 -11.53 28.41
CA TYR A 238 -20.65 -12.11 27.09
C TYR A 238 -19.31 -12.58 26.55
N ASN A 239 -19.35 -13.40 25.51
CA ASN A 239 -18.18 -13.80 24.73
C ASN A 239 -18.39 -13.36 23.28
N ILE A 240 -17.51 -12.51 22.74
CA ILE A 240 -17.63 -12.00 21.38
C ILE A 240 -17.47 -13.09 20.30
N LEU A 241 -16.92 -14.25 20.64
CA LEU A 241 -16.81 -15.40 19.74
C LEU A 241 -18.11 -16.23 19.67
N GLN A 242 -19.05 -16.00 20.60
CA GLN A 242 -20.37 -16.65 20.56
C GLN A 242 -21.35 -15.80 19.75
N ALA A 243 -22.00 -16.43 18.78
CA ALA A 243 -23.01 -15.77 17.96
C ALA A 243 -24.26 -15.39 18.78
N GLY A 244 -24.94 -14.33 18.36
CA GLY A 244 -26.23 -13.91 18.94
C GLY A 244 -26.19 -12.66 19.83
N HIS A 245 -25.08 -11.91 19.81
CA HIS A 245 -24.93 -10.64 20.52
C HIS A 245 -24.51 -9.55 19.53
N ASN A 246 -24.83 -8.29 19.83
CA ASN A 246 -24.46 -7.16 18.95
C ASN A 246 -22.93 -7.00 18.80
N ASN A 247 -22.17 -7.52 19.75
CA ASN A 247 -20.72 -7.43 19.80
C ASN A 247 -20.05 -8.70 19.26
N SER A 248 -20.83 -9.67 18.74
CA SER A 248 -20.28 -10.93 18.24
C SER A 248 -19.53 -10.71 16.92
N ILE A 249 -18.39 -11.37 16.77
CA ILE A 249 -17.60 -11.36 15.54
C ILE A 249 -17.80 -12.65 14.74
N ASP A 250 -17.90 -12.55 13.42
CA ASP A 250 -17.92 -13.70 12.52
C ASP A 250 -16.50 -13.99 12.00
N VAL A 251 -15.84 -14.97 12.63
CA VAL A 251 -14.48 -15.39 12.28
C VAL A 251 -14.40 -15.89 10.82
N LYS A 252 -15.46 -16.54 10.31
CA LYS A 252 -15.49 -17.01 8.91
C LYS A 252 -15.67 -15.86 7.93
N ALA A 253 -16.43 -14.82 8.30
CA ALA A 253 -16.49 -13.60 7.51
C ALA A 253 -15.13 -12.89 7.48
N ILE A 254 -14.44 -12.80 8.62
CA ILE A 254 -13.09 -12.22 8.69
C ILE A 254 -12.12 -13.00 7.79
N GLU A 255 -12.10 -14.33 7.88
CA GLU A 255 -11.27 -15.18 7.03
C GLU A 255 -11.55 -14.96 5.53
N ARG A 256 -12.83 -14.87 5.15
CA ARG A 256 -13.21 -14.58 3.76
C ARG A 256 -12.69 -13.24 3.26
N GLU A 257 -12.77 -12.18 4.07
CA GLU A 257 -12.25 -10.86 3.68
C GLU A 257 -10.71 -10.84 3.63
N VAL A 258 -10.03 -11.47 4.60
CA VAL A 258 -8.56 -11.58 4.61
C VAL A 258 -8.05 -12.35 3.38
N LYS A 259 -8.75 -13.41 2.98
CA LYS A 259 -8.41 -14.19 1.79
C LYS A 259 -8.41 -13.38 0.50
N LYS A 260 -9.19 -12.29 0.42
CA LYS A 260 -9.20 -11.40 -0.76
C LYS A 260 -7.94 -10.53 -0.88
N MET A 261 -7.19 -10.37 0.21
CA MET A 261 -5.99 -9.50 0.26
C MET A 261 -4.68 -10.26 0.10
N VAL A 262 -4.75 -11.58 -0.14
CA VAL A 262 -3.57 -12.44 -0.35
C VAL A 262 -3.60 -13.06 -1.75
N HIS A 263 -2.42 -13.41 -2.27
CA HIS A 263 -2.29 -14.00 -3.60
C HIS A 263 -2.85 -15.42 -3.67
N ALA A 264 -3.31 -15.81 -4.87
CA ALA A 264 -3.78 -17.17 -5.13
C ALA A 264 -2.70 -18.21 -4.78
N GLY A 265 -3.08 -19.27 -4.07
CA GLY A 265 -2.17 -20.31 -3.58
C GLY A 265 -1.60 -20.08 -2.18
N GLN A 266 -1.81 -18.91 -1.57
CA GLN A 266 -1.51 -18.68 -0.16
C GLN A 266 -2.65 -19.20 0.73
N GLU A 267 -2.31 -20.07 1.68
CA GLU A 267 -3.27 -20.61 2.66
C GLU A 267 -3.49 -19.56 3.75
N VAL A 268 -4.74 -19.17 4.00
CA VAL A 268 -5.12 -18.30 5.11
C VAL A 268 -5.83 -19.15 6.14
N ILE A 269 -5.37 -19.07 7.38
CA ILE A 269 -5.96 -19.77 8.51
C ILE A 269 -6.23 -18.75 9.59
N VAL A 270 -7.50 -18.58 9.93
CA VAL A 270 -7.93 -17.76 11.06
C VAL A 270 -8.38 -18.67 12.18
N ILE A 271 -7.78 -18.51 13.35
CA ILE A 271 -8.19 -19.22 14.57
C ILE A 271 -8.58 -18.20 15.62
N SER A 272 -9.47 -18.58 16.53
CA SER A 272 -9.93 -17.69 17.59
C SER A 272 -9.92 -18.38 18.94
N GLY A 273 -9.46 -17.67 19.97
CA GLY A 273 -9.49 -18.11 21.37
C GLY A 273 -9.91 -16.97 22.29
N SER A 274 -10.59 -17.28 23.39
CA SER A 274 -10.94 -16.31 24.43
C SER A 274 -10.31 -16.70 25.76
N HIS A 275 -9.70 -15.72 26.42
CA HIS A 275 -8.96 -15.88 27.66
C HIS A 275 -9.33 -14.77 28.62
N ALA A 276 -9.40 -15.11 29.92
CA ALA A 276 -9.62 -14.09 30.92
C ALA A 276 -8.31 -13.29 31.13
N LEU A 277 -8.38 -11.97 31.04
CA LEU A 277 -7.20 -11.10 31.11
C LEU A 277 -6.42 -11.27 32.44
N HIS A 278 -7.12 -11.58 33.53
CA HIS A 278 -6.52 -11.78 34.85
C HIS A 278 -5.72 -13.08 34.99
N GLU A 279 -5.95 -14.08 34.12
CA GLU A 279 -5.14 -15.31 34.08
C GLU A 279 -3.75 -15.04 33.50
N HIS A 280 -3.58 -13.90 32.82
CA HIS A 280 -2.33 -13.47 32.21
C HIS A 280 -1.79 -12.21 32.88
N GLU A 281 -1.19 -12.37 34.07
CA GLU A 281 -0.67 -11.27 34.89
C GLU A 281 0.17 -10.27 34.08
N LYS A 282 1.11 -10.75 33.26
CA LYS A 282 1.97 -9.88 32.45
C LYS A 282 1.18 -9.06 31.41
N LEU A 283 0.13 -9.62 30.82
CA LEU A 283 -0.71 -8.91 29.84
C LEU A 283 -1.63 -7.90 30.53
N ALA A 284 -2.18 -8.26 31.69
CA ALA A 284 -2.94 -7.33 32.51
C ALA A 284 -2.07 -6.12 32.92
N VAL A 285 -0.81 -6.38 33.31
CA VAL A 285 0.17 -5.32 33.62
C VAL A 285 0.49 -4.48 32.38
N ALA A 286 0.66 -5.10 31.20
CA ALA A 286 0.91 -4.38 29.95
C ALA A 286 -0.25 -3.42 29.61
N VAL A 287 -1.50 -3.88 29.69
CA VAL A 287 -2.69 -3.03 29.50
C VAL A 287 -2.70 -1.87 30.49
N SER A 288 -2.44 -2.14 31.78
CA SER A 288 -2.38 -1.09 32.79
C SER A 288 -1.26 -0.08 32.56
N LYS A 289 -0.08 -0.52 32.11
CA LYS A 289 1.07 0.34 31.83
C LYS A 289 0.92 1.17 30.56
N ALA A 290 0.11 0.72 29.63
CA ALA A 290 -0.18 1.42 28.37
C ALA A 290 -1.28 2.48 28.51
N MET A 291 -1.98 2.55 29.65
CA MET A 291 -2.95 3.62 29.92
C MET A 291 -2.27 4.99 29.97
N ARG A 292 -2.76 5.92 29.17
CA ARG A 292 -2.31 7.31 29.11
C ARG A 292 -3.52 8.24 29.21
N SER A 293 -3.24 9.52 29.37
CA SER A 293 -4.27 10.54 29.44
C SER A 293 -3.81 11.81 28.75
N HIS A 294 -4.68 12.45 27.97
CA HIS A 294 -4.43 13.77 27.40
C HIS A 294 -5.61 14.70 27.75
N SER A 295 -5.35 16.01 27.69
CA SER A 295 -6.37 17.02 27.93
C SER A 295 -6.89 17.54 26.59
N LEU A 296 -8.18 17.44 26.34
CA LEU A 296 -8.86 18.02 25.18
C LEU A 296 -9.61 19.29 25.58
N HIS A 297 -9.70 20.24 24.66
CA HIS A 297 -10.51 21.44 24.82
C HIS A 297 -11.84 21.23 24.11
N GLU A 298 -12.87 20.82 24.84
CA GLU A 298 -14.21 20.66 24.26
C GLU A 298 -15.01 21.97 24.42
N THR A 299 -15.56 22.46 23.31
CA THR A 299 -16.49 23.60 23.32
C THR A 299 -17.86 23.11 23.74
N LYS A 300 -18.38 23.63 24.87
CA LYS A 300 -19.75 23.36 25.29
C LYS A 300 -20.75 24.10 24.40
N SER A 301 -22.02 23.73 24.51
CA SER A 301 -23.13 24.39 23.81
C SER A 301 -23.28 25.88 24.14
N ASP A 302 -22.63 26.37 25.20
CA ASP A 302 -22.57 27.78 25.60
C ASP A 302 -21.38 28.55 25.01
N GLY A 303 -20.57 27.91 24.15
CA GLY A 303 -19.41 28.50 23.49
C GLY A 303 -18.16 28.61 24.36
N ARG A 304 -18.18 28.13 25.61
CA ARG A 304 -17.00 28.11 26.48
C ARG A 304 -16.19 26.84 26.28
N PHE A 305 -14.87 26.99 26.26
CA PHE A 305 -13.93 25.87 26.25
C PHE A 305 -13.83 25.25 27.64
N HIS A 306 -13.99 23.93 27.72
CA HIS A 306 -13.77 23.16 28.93
C HIS A 306 -12.63 22.17 28.68
N VAL A 307 -11.62 22.21 29.55
CA VAL A 307 -10.54 21.21 29.55
C VAL A 307 -11.10 19.92 30.11
N ARG A 308 -11.17 18.88 29.29
CA ARG A 308 -11.56 17.53 29.71
C ARG A 308 -10.38 16.59 29.51
N THR A 309 -9.94 15.94 30.58
CA THR A 309 -8.94 14.88 30.48
C THR A 309 -9.63 13.60 30.01
N LYS A 310 -9.18 13.05 28.89
CA LYS A 310 -9.63 11.73 28.39
C LYS A 310 -8.51 10.72 28.60
N THR A 311 -8.89 9.53 29.04
CA THR A 311 -7.96 8.40 29.11
C THR A 311 -7.97 7.66 27.77
N TYR A 312 -6.81 7.16 27.37
CA TYR A 312 -6.66 6.38 26.14
C TYR A 312 -5.62 5.28 26.34
N LEU A 313 -5.71 4.24 25.51
CA LEU A 313 -4.75 3.15 25.45
C LEU A 313 -3.71 3.44 24.37
N ASP A 314 -2.46 3.58 24.79
CA ASP A 314 -1.34 3.74 23.86
C ASP A 314 -0.96 2.38 23.27
N GLY A 315 -1.29 2.19 21.99
CA GLY A 315 -1.07 0.92 21.30
C GLY A 315 0.41 0.60 21.07
N ALA A 316 1.27 1.60 20.90
CA ALA A 316 2.70 1.40 20.69
C ALA A 316 3.38 0.91 21.98
N ILE A 317 3.06 1.56 23.10
CA ILE A 317 3.55 1.14 24.42
C ILE A 317 2.98 -0.22 24.81
N LEU A 318 1.71 -0.48 24.50
CA LEU A 318 1.10 -1.78 24.76
C LEU A 318 1.83 -2.90 24.00
N LYS A 319 2.10 -2.71 22.71
CA LYS A 319 2.88 -3.67 21.91
C LYS A 319 4.23 -3.94 22.57
N GLU A 320 4.98 -2.90 22.91
CA GLU A 320 6.32 -3.04 23.49
C GLU A 320 6.28 -3.82 24.82
N GLU A 321 5.33 -3.51 25.72
CA GLU A 321 5.18 -4.21 26.99
C GLU A 321 4.70 -5.66 26.84
N MET A 322 3.87 -5.94 25.83
CA MET A 322 3.46 -7.31 25.47
C MET A 322 4.64 -8.12 24.91
N GLU A 323 5.48 -7.53 24.06
CA GLU A 323 6.68 -8.16 23.50
C GLU A 323 7.72 -8.48 24.59
N ARG A 324 7.94 -7.57 25.54
CA ARG A 324 8.79 -7.83 26.72
C ARG A 324 8.25 -8.96 27.59
N SER A 325 6.95 -9.22 27.52
CA SER A 325 6.25 -10.26 28.26
C SER A 325 6.15 -11.59 27.51
N ALA A 326 6.64 -11.65 26.26
CA ALA A 326 6.31 -12.65 25.25
C ALA A 326 6.95 -14.05 25.40
N ASP A 327 7.80 -14.29 26.40
CA ASP A 327 8.22 -15.66 26.75
C ASP A 327 7.02 -16.59 27.06
N VAL A 328 5.82 -16.04 27.26
CA VAL A 328 4.58 -16.77 27.55
C VAL A 328 3.62 -16.87 26.33
N LEU A 329 3.77 -16.02 25.31
CA LEU A 329 2.73 -15.79 24.29
C LEU A 329 2.83 -16.69 23.04
N SER A 330 4.04 -16.95 22.55
CA SER A 330 4.24 -17.57 21.23
C SER A 330 4.00 -19.08 21.21
N ALA A 331 4.19 -19.76 22.35
CA ALA A 331 3.93 -21.19 22.50
C ALA A 331 2.62 -21.44 23.27
N GLY A 332 2.39 -20.74 24.39
CA GLY A 332 1.33 -21.11 25.34
C GLY A 332 -0.10 -20.86 24.85
N LEU A 333 -0.38 -19.72 24.20
CA LEU A 333 -1.76 -19.40 23.77
C LEU A 333 -2.21 -20.20 22.54
N LEU A 334 -1.28 -20.51 21.63
CA LEU A 334 -1.56 -21.30 20.43
C LEU A 334 -1.70 -22.80 20.73
N GLU A 335 -0.90 -23.32 21.68
CA GLU A 335 -1.00 -24.70 22.17
C GLU A 335 -2.32 -24.98 22.92
N VAL A 336 -2.89 -23.95 23.56
CA VAL A 336 -4.19 -24.03 24.26
C VAL A 336 -5.38 -23.94 23.30
N SER A 337 -5.29 -23.15 22.23
CA SER A 337 -6.39 -23.03 21.25
C SER A 337 -6.52 -24.24 20.30
N ASP A 338 -5.42 -24.82 19.84
CA ASP A 338 -5.42 -26.10 19.09
C ASP A 338 -4.03 -26.77 19.16
N PRO A 339 -3.88 -27.85 19.97
CA PRO A 339 -2.60 -28.53 20.15
C PRO A 339 -2.00 -29.08 18.84
N SER A 340 -2.84 -29.44 17.87
CA SER A 340 -2.40 -30.04 16.60
C SER A 340 -1.66 -29.05 15.70
N LEU A 341 -2.02 -27.76 15.79
CA LEU A 341 -1.46 -26.69 14.96
C LEU A 341 -0.08 -26.26 15.46
N SER A 342 0.18 -26.28 16.76
CA SER A 342 1.50 -25.93 17.33
C SER A 342 2.65 -26.71 16.67
N SER A 343 2.44 -28.02 16.46
CA SER A 343 3.39 -28.92 15.80
C SER A 343 3.57 -28.67 14.30
N ARG A 344 2.57 -28.07 13.65
CA ARG A 344 2.52 -27.82 12.20
C ARG A 344 3.02 -26.43 11.81
N PHE A 345 2.92 -25.46 12.72
CA PHE A 345 3.27 -24.05 12.49
C PHE A 345 4.54 -23.59 13.21
N PHE A 346 4.89 -24.18 14.35
CA PHE A 346 6.13 -23.88 15.06
C PHE A 346 7.07 -25.09 14.98
N LEU A 347 8.05 -25.03 14.08
CA LEU A 347 9.21 -25.91 14.17
C LEU A 347 9.91 -25.58 15.51
N LYS A 348 9.83 -26.49 16.50
CA LYS A 348 10.70 -26.47 17.67
C LYS A 348 12.15 -26.50 17.17
N GLN A 349 12.78 -25.33 17.08
CA GLN A 349 14.21 -25.20 16.92
C GLN A 349 14.84 -25.65 18.24
N VAL A 350 14.94 -26.96 18.43
CA VAL A 350 15.82 -27.53 19.45
C VAL A 350 17.22 -27.12 19.04
N LEU A 351 17.75 -26.10 19.74
CA LEU A 351 19.17 -25.80 19.82
C LEU A 351 19.89 -27.06 20.30
N SER A 352 20.25 -27.93 19.37
CA SER A 352 21.21 -29.01 19.62
C SER A 352 22.60 -28.41 19.47
N MET A 353 23.07 -27.76 20.54
CA MET A 353 24.48 -27.89 20.88
C MET A 353 24.68 -29.29 21.47
N ARG A 354 25.62 -30.01 20.85
CA ARG A 354 26.32 -31.22 21.31
C ARG A 354 25.62 -32.59 21.23
N ASN A 355 26.32 -33.40 20.45
CA ASN A 355 26.60 -34.83 20.59
C ASN A 355 25.60 -35.84 20.02
N ASN A 356 26.17 -36.62 19.09
CA ASN A 356 25.72 -37.88 18.50
C ASN A 356 24.80 -38.73 19.39
N PHE A 357 23.74 -39.29 18.79
CA PHE A 357 23.32 -40.71 18.79
C PHE A 357 21.77 -40.87 18.74
N CYS A 358 21.29 -41.90 18.02
CA CYS A 358 19.90 -42.35 17.76
C CYS A 358 19.08 -41.51 16.72
N GLN A 359 18.81 -41.96 15.49
CA GLN A 359 18.08 -43.14 14.95
C GLN A 359 16.55 -42.94 14.79
N GLN A 360 16.17 -42.46 13.58
CA GLN A 360 15.16 -42.99 12.65
C GLN A 360 13.74 -43.39 13.15
N GLN A 361 12.71 -42.70 12.64
CA GLN A 361 11.32 -43.18 12.36
C GLN A 361 10.60 -42.08 11.54
N HIS A 362 10.34 -42.21 10.22
CA HIS A 362 9.43 -43.07 9.44
C HIS A 362 7.96 -42.61 9.45
N TRP A 363 7.50 -41.95 8.37
CA TRP A 363 6.09 -41.83 7.90
C TRP A 363 6.14 -41.47 6.40
N MET A 364 6.22 -42.49 5.52
CA MET A 364 5.16 -43.06 4.67
C MET A 364 4.58 -42.14 3.60
N ASP A 365 4.75 -42.61 2.36
CA ASP A 365 4.35 -42.06 1.07
C ASP A 365 2.84 -42.04 0.87
N GLU A 366 2.31 -40.95 0.30
CA GLU A 366 1.22 -41.05 -0.67
C GLU A 366 1.66 -40.37 -1.97
N GLN A 367 1.68 -41.18 -3.02
CA GLN A 367 1.95 -40.76 -4.39
C GLN A 367 0.67 -40.16 -4.96
N ASP A 368 0.71 -38.89 -5.35
CA ASP A 368 -0.23 -38.36 -6.35
C ASP A 368 0.53 -37.85 -7.57
N ASN A 369 0.13 -38.42 -8.70
CA ASN A 369 0.73 -38.32 -10.00
C ASN A 369 -0.01 -37.21 -10.76
N VAL A 370 0.55 -35.99 -10.78
CA VAL A 370 0.09 -34.92 -11.67
C VAL A 370 1.25 -34.49 -12.55
N GLN A 371 1.10 -34.82 -13.82
CA GLN A 371 2.07 -34.62 -14.88
C GLN A 371 1.73 -33.32 -15.61
N ASP A 372 2.20 -32.19 -15.09
CA ASP A 372 2.12 -30.90 -15.79
C ASP A 372 3.49 -30.49 -16.34
N SER A 373 3.52 -30.42 -17.67
CA SER A 373 4.66 -30.04 -18.48
C SER A 373 4.67 -28.53 -18.73
N ILE A 374 5.42 -27.78 -17.91
CA ILE A 374 5.94 -26.45 -18.28
C ILE A 374 7.42 -26.43 -17.93
N LYS A 375 8.28 -26.49 -18.96
CA LYS A 375 9.74 -26.46 -18.83
C LYS A 375 10.24 -25.02 -18.72
N HIS A 376 10.23 -24.47 -17.51
CA HIS A 376 11.21 -23.45 -17.13
C HIS A 376 12.04 -23.99 -15.96
N LYS A 377 13.31 -24.29 -16.21
CA LYS A 377 14.24 -24.68 -15.15
C LYS A 377 14.63 -23.42 -14.37
N PRO A 378 14.37 -23.35 -13.05
CA PRO A 378 14.78 -22.19 -12.26
C PRO A 378 16.30 -22.09 -12.18
N ILE A 379 16.82 -20.85 -12.16
CA ILE A 379 18.26 -20.56 -12.23
C ILE A 379 19.03 -21.15 -11.04
N TRP A 380 18.43 -21.34 -9.86
CA TRP A 380 19.09 -21.94 -8.68
C TRP A 380 19.81 -23.27 -8.99
N GLU A 381 19.33 -24.02 -9.98
CA GLU A 381 19.88 -25.30 -10.42
C GLU A 381 21.27 -25.16 -11.10
N SER A 382 21.63 -23.97 -11.61
CA SER A 382 22.94 -23.68 -12.24
C SER A 382 23.99 -23.16 -11.24
N TYR A 383 23.59 -22.67 -10.06
CA TYR A 383 24.51 -22.14 -9.05
C TYR A 383 25.22 -23.23 -8.22
N MET A 384 24.78 -24.49 -8.32
CA MET A 384 25.44 -25.63 -7.69
C MET A 384 26.59 -26.14 -8.56
N PRO A 385 27.85 -26.15 -8.10
CA PRO A 385 28.97 -26.61 -8.90
C PRO A 385 28.82 -28.10 -9.22
N ARG A 386 28.65 -28.43 -10.51
CA ARG A 386 28.79 -29.80 -11.01
C ARG A 386 30.28 -30.18 -10.99
N ASN A 387 30.73 -30.79 -9.90
CA ASN A 387 32.05 -31.41 -9.84
C ASN A 387 32.12 -32.56 -10.86
N LYS A 388 32.68 -32.29 -12.04
CA LYS A 388 33.11 -33.31 -13.01
C LYS A 388 34.39 -33.96 -12.48
N LYS A 389 34.24 -35.02 -11.69
CA LYS A 389 35.09 -36.23 -11.62
C LYS A 389 34.77 -36.97 -10.32
N GLU A 390 33.93 -38.00 -10.39
CA GLU A 390 34.01 -39.11 -9.45
C GLU A 390 33.59 -40.39 -10.17
N LYS A 391 34.54 -41.32 -10.24
CA LYS A 391 34.37 -42.66 -10.80
C LYS A 391 33.33 -43.42 -9.97
N ARG A 392 32.60 -44.31 -10.64
CA ARG A 392 31.68 -45.30 -10.06
C ARG A 392 32.26 -45.93 -8.79
N GLY A 393 31.61 -45.66 -7.66
CA GLY A 393 31.85 -46.27 -6.36
C GLY A 393 30.57 -46.19 -5.54
N ALA A 394 30.11 -47.34 -5.05
CA ALA A 394 28.88 -47.48 -4.27
C ALA A 394 28.98 -46.75 -2.92
N GLY A 395 27.87 -46.15 -2.50
CA GLY A 395 27.59 -45.83 -1.09
C GLY A 395 28.12 -44.49 -0.56
N LYS A 396 27.28 -43.46 -0.63
CA LYS A 396 26.91 -42.55 0.48
C LYS A 396 25.98 -41.46 -0.06
N LYS A 397 24.70 -41.53 0.30
CA LYS A 397 23.70 -40.48 0.02
C LYS A 397 24.20 -39.18 0.65
N LYS A 398 24.58 -38.20 -0.18
CA LYS A 398 24.90 -36.84 0.28
C LYS A 398 23.65 -36.21 0.90
N HIS A 399 23.84 -35.67 2.10
CA HIS A 399 22.86 -34.89 2.84
C HIS A 399 22.43 -33.64 2.08
N GLY A 400 21.13 -33.32 2.19
CA GLY A 400 20.60 -31.96 2.11
C GLY A 400 20.30 -31.42 0.72
N ALA A 401 19.29 -31.96 0.04
CA ALA A 401 18.49 -31.12 -0.84
C ALA A 401 17.79 -30.10 0.07
N MET A 402 18.04 -28.81 -0.16
CA MET A 402 17.44 -27.72 0.61
C MET A 402 15.94 -27.69 0.30
N TYR A 403 15.15 -28.31 1.17
CA TYR A 403 13.70 -28.30 1.06
C TYR A 403 13.21 -26.85 1.17
N ARG A 404 12.25 -26.48 0.31
CA ARG A 404 11.43 -25.26 0.39
C ARG A 404 10.97 -25.11 1.84
N THR A 405 11.57 -24.21 2.61
CA THR A 405 11.06 -23.92 3.95
C THR A 405 9.74 -23.19 3.77
N TYR A 406 8.64 -23.93 3.92
CA TYR A 406 7.28 -23.41 3.95
C TYR A 406 7.15 -22.45 5.13
N GLY A 407 7.49 -21.16 4.94
CA GLY A 407 7.33 -20.14 5.97
C GLY A 407 5.85 -19.87 6.25
N THR A 408 5.50 -19.72 7.53
CA THR A 408 4.21 -19.21 7.98
C THR A 408 4.40 -17.81 8.52
N ARG A 409 3.67 -16.82 7.98
CA ARG A 409 3.58 -15.49 8.59
C ARG A 409 2.47 -15.53 9.64
N VAL A 410 2.76 -15.07 10.85
CA VAL A 410 1.78 -15.00 11.94
C VAL A 410 1.47 -13.54 12.23
N ILE A 411 0.19 -13.17 12.20
CA ILE A 411 -0.27 -11.81 12.56
C ILE A 411 -1.33 -11.96 13.66
N PRO A 412 -0.95 -11.89 14.95
CA PRO A 412 -1.92 -11.90 16.04
C PRO A 412 -2.82 -10.68 16.02
N VAL A 413 -4.09 -10.93 16.32
CA VAL A 413 -5.12 -9.91 16.55
C VAL A 413 -5.53 -10.02 18.01
N PHE A 414 -5.16 -9.04 18.83
CA PHE A 414 -5.59 -8.96 20.22
C PHE A 414 -6.86 -8.12 20.31
N VAL A 415 -7.97 -8.73 20.75
CA VAL A 415 -9.21 -8.03 21.02
C VAL A 415 -9.34 -7.87 22.53
N LEU A 416 -9.16 -6.65 23.02
CA LEU A 416 -9.31 -6.29 24.42
C LEU A 416 -10.78 -6.00 24.70
N SER A 417 -11.49 -7.00 25.22
CA SER A 417 -12.90 -6.89 25.62
C SER A 417 -12.98 -6.41 27.07
N LEU A 418 -13.07 -5.10 27.24
CA LEU A 418 -12.96 -4.43 28.54
C LEU A 418 -14.32 -3.91 29.00
N ALA A 419 -14.78 -4.30 30.18
CA ALA A 419 -15.94 -3.73 30.84
C ALA A 419 -15.52 -2.90 32.05
N ASP A 420 -16.33 -1.88 32.36
CA ASP A 420 -16.25 -1.06 33.58
C ASP A 420 -14.90 -0.32 33.81
N PHE A 421 -14.18 0.01 32.72
CA PHE A 421 -12.98 0.85 32.75
C PHE A 421 -13.32 2.35 32.64
N ASP A 422 -13.13 2.95 31.47
CA ASP A 422 -13.60 4.28 31.10
C ASP A 422 -14.65 4.10 30.00
N ALA A 423 -15.76 4.83 30.11
CA ALA A 423 -16.85 4.70 29.16
C ALA A 423 -16.46 5.19 27.75
N GLU A 424 -15.49 6.09 27.68
CA GLU A 424 -14.96 6.71 26.46
C GLU A 424 -13.55 6.19 26.11
N LEU A 425 -13.14 5.04 26.65
CA LEU A 425 -11.81 4.48 26.39
C LEU A 425 -11.63 4.22 24.89
N MET A 426 -10.62 4.85 24.31
CA MET A 426 -10.19 4.65 22.93
C MET A 426 -8.68 4.45 22.88
N MET A 427 -8.15 4.12 21.70
CA MET A 427 -6.73 4.18 21.41
C MET A 427 -6.34 5.60 20.99
N GLU A 428 -5.07 5.79 20.69
CA GLU A 428 -4.55 7.05 20.14
C GLU A 428 -5.37 7.52 18.91
N GLU A 429 -5.49 8.83 18.76
CA GLU A 429 -6.24 9.49 17.66
C GLU A 429 -7.74 9.16 17.59
N GLU A 430 -8.38 8.84 18.73
CA GLU A 430 -9.81 8.49 18.80
C GLU A 430 -10.18 7.26 17.93
N SER A 431 -9.23 6.33 17.77
CA SER A 431 -9.42 5.05 17.09
C SER A 431 -9.76 3.93 18.07
N LEU A 432 -10.48 2.90 17.62
CA LEU A 432 -10.68 1.65 18.37
C LEU A 432 -9.71 0.54 17.92
N VAL A 433 -8.81 0.85 16.98
CA VAL A 433 -7.80 -0.07 16.47
C VAL A 433 -6.44 0.62 16.42
N TRP A 434 -5.43 -0.12 16.82
CA TRP A 434 -4.03 0.20 16.58
C TRP A 434 -3.38 -0.95 15.85
N THR A 435 -2.45 -0.66 14.96
CA THR A 435 -1.88 -1.67 14.07
C THR A 435 -0.41 -1.38 13.82
N SER A 436 0.39 -2.45 13.79
CA SER A 436 1.73 -2.47 13.24
C SER A 436 1.87 -3.56 12.18
N LYS A 437 3.04 -3.68 11.56
CA LYS A 437 3.35 -4.73 10.58
C LYS A 437 3.06 -6.16 11.08
N ASP A 438 3.21 -6.38 12.39
CA ASP A 438 3.23 -7.72 12.98
C ASP A 438 2.08 -7.98 13.97
N VAL A 439 1.29 -6.98 14.33
CA VAL A 439 0.20 -7.14 15.31
C VAL A 439 -0.93 -6.15 15.09
N VAL A 440 -2.16 -6.60 15.35
CA VAL A 440 -3.37 -5.78 15.39
C VAL A 440 -3.92 -5.80 16.83
N ILE A 441 -4.26 -4.64 17.37
CA ILE A 441 -4.88 -4.50 18.70
C ILE A 441 -6.20 -3.75 18.51
N VAL A 442 -7.29 -4.34 19.01
CA VAL A 442 -8.65 -3.79 18.91
C VAL A 442 -9.23 -3.63 20.30
N LEU A 443 -9.85 -2.49 20.56
CA LEU A 443 -10.65 -2.26 21.75
C LEU A 443 -12.11 -2.59 21.48
N GLU A 444 -12.70 -3.40 22.36
CA GLU A 444 -14.12 -3.70 22.40
C GLU A 444 -14.63 -3.47 23.82
N HIS A 445 -15.80 -2.86 23.94
CA HIS A 445 -16.48 -2.72 25.21
C HIS A 445 -17.97 -2.50 25.01
N ASN A 446 -18.78 -2.75 26.05
CA ASN A 446 -20.24 -2.78 25.96
C ASN A 446 -20.93 -1.39 25.86
N ASN A 447 -20.19 -0.30 25.65
CA ASN A 447 -20.81 1.02 25.57
C ASN A 447 -21.43 1.24 24.19
N LYS A 448 -22.60 1.89 24.17
CA LYS A 448 -23.39 2.05 22.93
C LYS A 448 -22.68 2.89 21.87
N MET A 449 -22.11 4.02 22.25
CA MET A 449 -21.43 4.93 21.32
C MET A 449 -20.49 5.88 22.07
N ILE A 450 -19.36 6.24 21.45
CA ILE A 450 -18.42 7.24 21.95
C ILE A 450 -18.44 8.46 21.01
N PRO A 451 -18.67 9.69 21.51
CA PRO A 451 -18.61 10.88 20.67
C PRO A 451 -17.16 11.18 20.24
N LEU A 452 -16.94 11.27 18.93
CA LEU A 452 -15.63 11.57 18.37
C LEU A 452 -15.50 13.05 18.00
N SER A 453 -14.29 13.56 17.91
CA SER A 453 -13.98 14.94 17.49
C SER A 453 -14.08 15.15 15.97
N TYR A 454 -14.94 14.37 15.30
CA TYR A 454 -15.26 14.49 13.88
C TYR A 454 -16.71 14.92 13.69
N VAL A 455 -16.95 15.69 12.64
CA VAL A 455 -18.28 16.18 12.27
C VAL A 455 -18.55 15.83 10.82
N SER A 456 -19.79 15.42 10.56
CA SER A 456 -20.37 15.41 9.22
C SER A 456 -21.58 16.34 9.24
N GLU A 457 -21.51 17.40 8.45
CA GLU A 457 -22.46 18.50 8.42
C GLU A 457 -22.61 19.18 9.78
N THR A 458 -23.79 19.05 10.40
CA THR A 458 -24.10 19.56 11.72
C THR A 458 -24.05 18.47 12.79
N THR A 459 -23.69 17.25 12.42
CA THR A 459 -23.77 16.06 13.28
C THR A 459 -22.38 15.56 13.67
N ARG A 460 -22.13 15.45 14.98
CA ARG A 460 -20.92 14.82 15.53
C ARG A 460 -20.94 13.33 15.17
N GLN A 461 -19.79 12.80 14.79
CA GLN A 461 -19.64 11.37 14.51
C GLN A 461 -19.41 10.59 15.79
N PHE A 462 -19.73 9.30 15.74
CA PHE A 462 -19.64 8.39 16.87
C PHE A 462 -18.87 7.14 16.48
N ALA A 463 -18.02 6.66 17.40
CA ALA A 463 -17.46 5.32 17.33
C ALA A 463 -18.39 4.34 18.03
N TYR A 464 -18.45 3.11 17.50
CA TYR A 464 -19.25 2.02 18.03
C TYR A 464 -18.32 0.87 18.44
N PRO A 465 -17.95 0.79 19.73
CA PRO A 465 -17.07 -0.26 20.25
C PRO A 465 -17.57 -1.69 19.97
N SER A 466 -18.89 -1.86 19.85
CA SER A 466 -19.52 -3.14 19.47
C SER A 466 -19.14 -3.63 18.07
N LEU A 467 -18.68 -2.75 17.17
CA LEU A 467 -18.31 -3.11 15.79
C LEU A 467 -16.86 -3.61 15.69
N ALA A 468 -16.43 -4.45 16.64
CA ALA A 468 -15.06 -4.97 16.71
C ALA A 468 -14.61 -5.66 15.41
N GLN A 469 -15.51 -6.38 14.72
CA GLN A 469 -15.21 -7.02 13.43
C GLN A 469 -14.68 -6.02 12.39
N ARG A 470 -15.28 -4.84 12.30
CA ARG A 470 -14.85 -3.78 11.38
C ARG A 470 -13.43 -3.33 11.71
N HIS A 471 -13.15 -3.11 12.99
CA HIS A 471 -11.84 -2.68 13.47
C HIS A 471 -10.76 -3.73 13.27
N ILE A 472 -11.09 -5.02 13.48
CA ILE A 472 -10.23 -6.16 13.15
C ILE A 472 -9.88 -6.13 11.65
N LEU A 473 -10.88 -5.95 10.79
CA LEU A 473 -10.67 -5.90 9.34
C LEU A 473 -9.85 -4.68 8.90
N ALA A 474 -10.03 -3.51 9.52
CA ALA A 474 -9.19 -2.35 9.26
C ALA A 474 -7.72 -2.62 9.61
N GLY A 475 -7.45 -3.19 10.78
CA GLY A 475 -6.09 -3.53 11.18
C GLY A 475 -5.46 -4.61 10.31
N LEU A 476 -6.21 -5.67 9.98
CA LEU A 476 -5.73 -6.72 9.08
C LEU A 476 -5.52 -6.21 7.65
N ALA A 477 -6.36 -5.30 7.16
CA ALA A 477 -6.17 -4.67 5.85
C ALA A 477 -4.83 -3.93 5.77
N SER A 478 -4.45 -3.22 6.83
CA SER A 478 -3.14 -2.58 6.91
C SER A 478 -1.99 -3.58 7.11
N ALA A 479 -2.09 -4.51 8.08
CA ALA A 479 -0.98 -5.42 8.42
C ALA A 479 -0.72 -6.50 7.35
N VAL A 480 -1.78 -7.08 6.78
CA VAL A 480 -1.69 -8.12 5.73
C VAL A 480 -1.49 -7.48 4.36
N GLY A 481 -2.39 -6.56 3.98
CA GLY A 481 -2.45 -5.99 2.64
C GLY A 481 -1.56 -4.76 2.43
N GLY A 482 -0.91 -4.23 3.48
CA GLY A 482 -0.14 -3.00 3.40
C GLY A 482 -0.99 -1.75 3.11
N LEU A 483 -2.31 -1.86 3.28
CA LEU A 483 -3.25 -0.80 2.91
C LEU A 483 -3.17 0.39 3.87
N SER A 484 -2.96 1.57 3.29
CA SER A 484 -3.23 2.85 3.96
C SER A 484 -4.73 3.13 3.95
N ALA A 485 -5.22 3.85 4.95
CA ALA A 485 -6.61 4.28 4.91
C ALA A 485 -6.82 5.18 3.68
N PRO A 486 -7.96 5.11 2.96
CA PRO A 486 -8.18 5.90 1.75
C PRO A 486 -8.16 7.43 1.95
N TYR A 487 -8.10 7.91 3.20
CA TYR A 487 -7.94 9.33 3.53
C TYR A 487 -6.53 9.68 4.03
N GLU A 488 -5.59 8.73 4.10
CA GLU A 488 -4.22 8.94 4.55
C GLU A 488 -3.25 8.93 3.37
N ARG A 489 -2.20 9.75 3.47
CA ARG A 489 -1.08 9.77 2.51
C ARG A 489 0.22 10.09 3.23
N ALA A 490 1.34 9.51 2.83
CA ALA A 490 2.66 9.86 3.34
C ALA A 490 3.12 11.22 2.78
N SER A 491 3.54 12.12 3.66
CA SER A 491 4.18 13.38 3.25
C SER A 491 5.65 13.40 3.62
N ARG A 492 6.51 13.49 2.61
CA ARG A 492 7.97 13.66 2.81
C ARG A 492 8.32 15.04 3.40
N ILE A 493 7.49 16.05 3.14
CA ILE A 493 7.74 17.42 3.63
C ILE A 493 7.42 17.52 5.12
N HIS A 494 6.35 16.85 5.56
CA HIS A 494 5.93 16.88 6.96
C HIS A 494 6.51 15.73 7.80
N GLU A 495 7.18 14.75 7.17
CA GLU A 495 7.72 13.54 7.80
C GLU A 495 6.67 12.76 8.61
N ARG A 496 5.39 12.87 8.22
CA ARG A 496 4.25 12.21 8.85
C ARG A 496 3.17 11.90 7.81
N PRO A 497 2.22 11.00 8.10
CA PRO A 497 1.01 10.91 7.32
C PRO A 497 0.24 12.23 7.39
N ILE A 498 -0.29 12.65 6.24
CA ILE A 498 -1.26 13.72 6.10
C ILE A 498 -2.63 13.13 5.80
N VAL A 499 -3.68 13.86 6.17
CA VAL A 499 -5.06 13.43 5.96
C VAL A 499 -5.76 14.23 4.87
N ASN A 500 -6.62 13.56 4.12
CA ASN A 500 -7.57 14.11 3.18
C ASN A 500 -8.87 13.30 3.28
N TRP A 501 -9.87 13.86 3.96
CA TRP A 501 -11.11 13.14 4.27
C TRP A 501 -12.00 12.89 3.05
N LEU A 502 -11.68 13.43 1.88
CA LEU A 502 -12.50 13.30 0.67
C LEU A 502 -12.87 11.84 0.36
N TRP A 503 -11.93 10.90 0.48
CA TRP A 503 -12.15 9.48 0.20
C TRP A 503 -12.42 8.65 1.47
N SER A 504 -12.98 9.26 2.52
CA SER A 504 -13.23 8.57 3.81
C SER A 504 -14.54 7.79 3.89
N ALA A 505 -15.37 7.83 2.85
CA ALA A 505 -16.65 7.13 2.76
C ALA A 505 -16.66 6.10 1.62
N GLY A 506 -17.23 4.93 1.87
CA GLY A 506 -17.38 3.87 0.87
C GLY A 506 -17.20 2.47 1.44
N CYS A 507 -16.94 1.50 0.57
CA CYS A 507 -16.71 0.10 0.95
C CYS A 507 -15.28 -0.14 1.47
N HIS A 508 -14.99 0.36 2.67
CA HIS A 508 -13.76 0.07 3.40
C HIS A 508 -13.98 0.21 4.92
N PRO A 509 -13.19 -0.47 5.78
CA PRO A 509 -13.41 -0.44 7.23
C PRO A 509 -12.78 0.76 7.95
N PHE A 510 -11.93 1.55 7.28
CA PHE A 510 -11.19 2.66 7.90
C PHE A 510 -12.03 3.88 8.30
N GLY A 511 -11.52 4.63 9.28
CA GLY A 511 -11.96 5.99 9.63
C GLY A 511 -13.31 6.10 10.33
N PRO A 512 -13.75 7.32 10.65
CA PRO A 512 -15.04 7.51 11.30
C PRO A 512 -16.21 7.66 10.33
N PHE A 513 -15.95 7.94 9.04
CA PHE A 513 -16.98 8.28 8.06
C PHE A 513 -17.48 7.11 7.20
N SER A 514 -16.77 5.98 7.21
CA SER A 514 -17.27 4.74 6.62
C SER A 514 -17.95 3.86 7.67
N ASN A 515 -18.79 2.93 7.23
CA ASN A 515 -19.40 1.91 8.08
C ASN A 515 -19.50 0.57 7.36
N SER A 516 -18.39 0.12 6.77
CA SER A 516 -18.32 -1.18 6.08
C SER A 516 -17.41 -2.15 6.83
N SER A 517 -17.80 -3.43 6.86
CA SER A 517 -16.94 -4.55 7.31
C SER A 517 -16.47 -5.39 6.12
N GLN A 518 -16.25 -4.73 4.98
CA GLN A 518 -15.79 -5.35 3.73
C GLN A 518 -14.68 -4.50 3.11
N ILE A 519 -13.88 -5.14 2.27
CA ILE A 519 -12.84 -4.49 1.47
C ILE A 519 -13.31 -4.44 0.02
N SER A 520 -13.35 -3.25 -0.58
CA SER A 520 -13.66 -3.08 -2.01
C SER A 520 -12.69 -3.83 -2.92
N GLN A 521 -13.12 -4.18 -4.12
CA GLN A 521 -12.24 -4.83 -5.10
C GLN A 521 -11.06 -3.94 -5.50
N ILE A 522 -11.22 -2.61 -5.56
CA ILE A 522 -10.07 -1.70 -5.77
C ILE A 522 -9.01 -1.90 -4.68
N LEU A 523 -9.42 -1.92 -3.41
CA LEU A 523 -8.47 -2.07 -2.30
C LEU A 523 -7.88 -3.49 -2.24
N GLN A 524 -8.61 -4.51 -2.68
CA GLN A 524 -8.05 -5.86 -2.88
C GLN A 524 -6.92 -5.83 -3.91
N ASP A 525 -7.15 -5.21 -5.08
CA ASP A 525 -6.15 -5.08 -6.12
C ASP A 525 -4.92 -4.28 -5.62
N VAL A 526 -5.14 -3.22 -4.85
CA VAL A 526 -4.06 -2.45 -4.20
C VAL A 526 -3.27 -3.32 -3.23
N ALA A 527 -3.92 -4.15 -2.41
CA ALA A 527 -3.22 -5.03 -1.46
C ALA A 527 -2.33 -6.04 -2.19
N LEU A 528 -2.84 -6.64 -3.27
CA LEU A 528 -2.07 -7.57 -4.10
C LEU A 528 -0.89 -6.87 -4.79
N ARG A 529 -1.10 -5.67 -5.37
CA ARG A 529 -0.01 -4.86 -5.97
C ARG A 529 1.05 -4.44 -4.96
N THR A 530 0.64 -4.08 -3.75
CA THR A 530 1.54 -3.60 -2.69
C THR A 530 2.62 -4.63 -2.37
N THR A 531 2.24 -5.91 -2.24
CA THR A 531 3.21 -6.99 -2.00
C THR A 531 4.18 -7.19 -3.18
N ILE A 532 3.73 -7.01 -4.42
CA ILE A 532 4.57 -7.08 -5.62
C ILE A 532 5.60 -5.93 -5.59
N TYR A 533 5.15 -4.70 -5.35
CA TYR A 533 6.02 -3.54 -5.26
C TYR A 533 7.03 -3.67 -4.12
N ALA A 534 6.61 -4.15 -2.94
CA ALA A 534 7.51 -4.39 -1.81
C ALA A 534 8.63 -5.38 -2.16
N ARG A 535 8.32 -6.48 -2.88
CA ARG A 535 9.34 -7.45 -3.30
C ARG A 535 10.34 -6.87 -4.29
N VAL A 536 9.87 -6.11 -5.27
CA VAL A 536 10.74 -5.46 -6.27
C VAL A 536 11.59 -4.39 -5.61
N ASP A 537 11.02 -3.55 -4.76
CA ASP A 537 11.76 -2.51 -4.04
C ASP A 537 12.85 -3.13 -3.14
N ALA A 538 12.51 -4.20 -2.41
CA ALA A 538 13.48 -4.95 -1.61
C ALA A 538 14.60 -5.56 -2.46
N ALA A 539 14.27 -6.10 -3.64
CA ALA A 539 15.26 -6.60 -4.60
C ALA A 539 16.19 -5.49 -5.10
N LEU A 540 15.64 -4.35 -5.51
CA LEU A 540 16.42 -3.21 -6.00
C LEU A 540 17.33 -2.63 -4.91
N ARG A 541 16.86 -2.53 -3.66
CA ARG A 541 17.70 -2.13 -2.52
C ARG A 541 18.87 -3.10 -2.32
N LYS A 542 18.61 -4.41 -2.33
CA LYS A 542 19.66 -5.44 -2.21
C LYS A 542 20.68 -5.38 -3.34
N ILE A 543 20.25 -5.12 -4.57
CA ILE A 543 21.16 -4.95 -5.72
C ILE A 543 22.05 -3.73 -5.51
N ARG A 544 21.49 -2.61 -5.05
CA ARG A 544 22.26 -1.42 -4.72
C ARG A 544 23.28 -1.71 -3.62
N ASP A 545 22.87 -2.33 -2.52
CA ASP A 545 23.75 -2.67 -1.39
C ASP A 545 24.87 -3.66 -1.82
N THR A 546 24.56 -4.60 -2.71
CA THR A 546 25.53 -5.53 -3.31
C THR A 546 26.52 -4.77 -4.20
N SER A 547 26.05 -3.83 -5.02
CA SER A 547 26.88 -3.00 -5.88
C SER A 547 27.83 -2.11 -5.06
N GLU A 548 27.33 -1.47 -4.00
CA GLU A 548 28.13 -0.70 -3.05
C GLU A 548 29.19 -1.56 -2.37
N SER A 549 28.86 -2.80 -1.99
CA SER A 549 29.81 -3.75 -1.39
C SER A 549 30.95 -4.13 -2.34
N VAL A 550 30.64 -4.36 -3.63
CA VAL A 550 31.64 -4.61 -4.67
C VAL A 550 32.52 -3.39 -4.90
N GLN A 551 31.93 -2.20 -4.97
CA GLN A 551 32.65 -0.95 -5.15
C GLN A 551 33.57 -0.63 -3.97
N SER A 552 33.12 -0.88 -2.72
CA SER A 552 33.94 -0.73 -1.52
C SER A 552 35.13 -1.67 -1.56
N PHE A 553 34.92 -2.95 -1.88
CA PHE A 553 36.02 -3.91 -2.02
C PHE A 553 37.03 -3.47 -3.08
N ALA A 554 36.55 -3.02 -4.24
CA ALA A 554 37.43 -2.51 -5.30
C ALA A 554 38.18 -1.25 -4.86
N SER A 555 37.54 -0.35 -4.10
CA SER A 555 38.20 0.80 -3.52
C SER A 555 39.34 0.40 -2.57
N ASP A 556 39.08 -0.54 -1.67
CA ASP A 556 40.00 -0.89 -0.59
C ASP A 556 41.18 -1.72 -1.07
N HIS A 557 40.96 -2.56 -2.08
CA HIS A 557 41.97 -3.52 -2.55
C HIS A 557 42.49 -3.26 -3.96
N LEU A 558 41.81 -2.45 -4.78
CA LEU A 558 42.14 -2.27 -6.21
C LEU A 558 42.45 -0.80 -6.60
N LYS A 559 42.42 0.15 -5.66
CA LYS A 559 42.83 1.54 -5.95
C LYS A 559 44.34 1.65 -6.24
N THR A 560 44.68 2.13 -7.43
CA THR A 560 45.96 2.80 -7.71
C THR A 560 45.83 4.29 -7.35
N PRO A 561 46.93 5.01 -7.03
CA PRO A 561 46.87 6.29 -6.33
C PRO A 561 46.39 7.48 -7.17
N LEU A 562 45.99 7.28 -8.43
CA LEU A 562 45.48 8.36 -9.30
C LEU A 562 44.24 8.00 -10.14
N GLY A 563 43.66 6.80 -9.99
CA GLY A 563 42.42 6.44 -10.71
C GLY A 563 42.49 6.52 -12.25
N GLU A 564 43.68 6.63 -12.85
CA GLU A 564 43.85 6.67 -14.30
C GLU A 564 43.79 5.26 -14.91
N PRO A 565 43.10 5.07 -16.06
CA PRO A 565 43.18 3.84 -16.81
C PRO A 565 44.61 3.65 -17.33
N VAL A 566 45.24 2.52 -16.98
CA VAL A 566 46.60 2.21 -17.41
C VAL A 566 46.61 1.90 -18.92
N LYS A 567 47.62 2.44 -19.60
CA LYS A 567 47.73 2.62 -21.06
C LYS A 567 47.77 1.30 -21.87
N GLY A 568 46.98 1.23 -22.94
CA GLY A 568 47.03 0.24 -24.04
C GLY A 568 45.75 -0.62 -24.13
N ASN A 569 45.05 -0.82 -25.23
CA ASN A 569 45.27 -0.55 -26.65
C ASN A 569 43.93 -0.07 -27.28
N LYS A 570 43.99 0.75 -28.33
CA LYS A 570 42.79 1.27 -29.00
C LYS A 570 42.00 0.15 -29.68
N ASN A 571 40.68 0.34 -29.66
CA ASN A 571 39.62 -0.28 -30.48
C ASN A 571 38.82 -1.41 -29.82
N LYS A 572 37.82 -1.03 -29.00
CA LYS A 572 36.45 -1.53 -29.15
C LYS A 572 35.48 -0.35 -29.00
N SER A 573 34.65 -0.14 -30.01
CA SER A 573 33.52 0.79 -29.99
C SER A 573 32.27 0.03 -29.59
N SER A 574 32.09 -0.15 -28.29
CA SER A 574 30.81 -0.39 -27.65
C SER A 574 30.93 0.22 -26.27
N THR A 575 29.87 0.87 -25.80
CA THR A 575 29.80 1.51 -24.49
C THR A 575 30.40 0.62 -23.40
N GLU A 576 31.56 1.01 -22.83
CA GLU A 576 32.19 0.29 -21.72
C GLU A 576 31.21 0.29 -20.53
N LEU A 577 30.64 -0.86 -20.21
CA LEU A 577 29.81 -1.05 -19.02
C LEU A 577 30.66 -0.77 -17.78
N TRP A 578 30.05 -0.26 -16.71
CA TRP A 578 30.78 0.10 -15.48
C TRP A 578 31.54 -1.09 -14.89
N VAL A 579 31.03 -2.30 -15.11
CA VAL A 579 31.63 -3.57 -14.70
C VAL A 579 32.92 -3.88 -15.47
N GLU A 580 32.96 -3.62 -16.79
CA GLU A 580 34.16 -3.76 -17.64
C GLU A 580 35.35 -2.92 -17.17
N LYS A 581 35.10 -1.83 -16.44
CA LYS A 581 36.16 -1.00 -15.85
C LYS A 581 36.96 -1.73 -14.76
N PHE A 582 36.40 -2.74 -14.09
CA PHE A 582 37.10 -3.54 -13.09
C PHE A 582 37.97 -4.66 -13.69
N TYR A 583 37.87 -4.90 -15.00
CA TYR A 583 38.52 -6.02 -15.68
C TYR A 583 39.87 -5.70 -16.34
N LYS A 584 40.30 -4.44 -16.40
CA LYS A 584 41.52 -4.10 -17.15
C LYS A 584 42.77 -4.66 -16.47
N LYS A 585 43.22 -5.81 -16.96
CA LYS A 585 44.49 -6.47 -16.60
C LYS A 585 45.66 -5.64 -17.11
N VAL A 586 46.31 -4.91 -16.21
CA VAL A 586 47.52 -4.13 -16.56
C VAL A 586 48.65 -4.30 -15.52
N THR A 587 48.54 -5.29 -14.63
CA THR A 587 49.56 -5.60 -13.61
C THR A 587 49.81 -7.11 -13.50
N THR A 588 50.94 -7.52 -12.89
CA THR A 588 51.30 -8.91 -12.60
C THR A 588 50.58 -9.49 -11.37
N MET A 589 49.61 -8.76 -10.81
CA MET A 589 48.82 -9.20 -9.67
C MET A 589 47.79 -10.27 -10.09
N PRO A 590 47.40 -11.19 -9.19
CA PRO A 590 46.30 -12.10 -9.45
C PRO A 590 45.00 -11.33 -9.74
N GLU A 591 44.15 -11.90 -10.61
CA GLU A 591 42.88 -11.31 -11.00
C GLU A 591 41.98 -11.11 -9.77
N PRO A 592 41.49 -9.88 -9.51
CA PRO A 592 40.80 -9.57 -8.26
C PRO A 592 39.38 -10.14 -8.20
N PHE A 593 38.79 -10.42 -9.36
CA PHE A 593 37.49 -11.07 -9.49
C PHE A 593 37.59 -12.19 -10.54
N PRO A 594 37.02 -13.38 -10.29
CA PRO A 594 36.97 -14.44 -11.29
C PRO A 594 36.16 -14.00 -12.54
N HIS A 595 36.66 -14.21 -13.76
CA HIS A 595 35.94 -13.87 -14.99
C HIS A 595 34.49 -14.39 -15.02
N GLY A 596 34.30 -15.65 -14.64
CA GLY A 596 32.97 -16.24 -14.61
C GLY A 596 32.06 -15.67 -13.51
N LEU A 597 32.56 -14.95 -12.49
CA LEU A 597 31.70 -14.24 -11.53
C LEU A 597 31.03 -13.05 -12.21
N VAL A 598 31.83 -12.27 -12.92
CA VAL A 598 31.39 -10.96 -13.34
C VAL A 598 30.65 -11.01 -14.69
N GLU A 599 30.97 -11.97 -15.56
CA GLU A 599 30.07 -12.39 -16.66
C GLU A 599 28.69 -12.83 -16.13
N ARG A 600 28.66 -13.60 -15.02
CA ARG A 600 27.39 -14.00 -14.37
C ARG A 600 26.63 -12.83 -13.76
N LEU A 601 27.33 -11.81 -13.26
CA LEU A 601 26.69 -10.62 -12.70
C LEU A 601 26.08 -9.75 -13.80
N GLU A 602 26.79 -9.58 -14.92
CA GLU A 602 26.26 -8.89 -16.10
C GLU A 602 25.03 -9.62 -16.65
N GLU A 603 25.11 -10.93 -16.87
CA GLU A 603 23.96 -11.73 -17.34
C GLU A 603 22.77 -11.66 -16.37
N TYR A 604 23.04 -11.60 -15.06
CA TYR A 604 22.00 -11.41 -14.06
C TYR A 604 21.32 -10.04 -14.17
N LEU A 605 22.09 -8.96 -14.33
CA LEU A 605 21.55 -7.61 -14.45
C LEU A 605 20.76 -7.43 -15.74
N ASP A 606 21.24 -7.96 -16.87
CA ASP A 606 20.55 -7.92 -18.16
C ASP A 606 19.20 -8.65 -18.07
N ARG A 607 19.17 -9.85 -17.47
CA ARG A 607 17.92 -10.60 -17.26
C ARG A 607 16.97 -9.91 -16.29
N LEU A 608 17.50 -9.25 -15.25
CA LEU A 608 16.67 -8.51 -14.31
C LEU A 608 15.96 -7.34 -15.00
N GLU A 609 16.63 -6.65 -15.92
CA GLU A 609 16.00 -5.62 -16.76
C GLU A 609 14.83 -6.21 -17.57
N GLU A 610 15.04 -7.34 -18.25
CA GLU A 610 13.99 -8.06 -18.98
C GLU A 610 12.81 -8.43 -18.06
N GLN A 611 13.09 -9.01 -16.88
CA GLN A 611 12.06 -9.39 -15.92
C GLN A 611 11.26 -8.20 -15.40
N LEU A 612 11.89 -7.04 -15.20
CA LEU A 612 11.21 -5.81 -14.79
C LEU A 612 10.33 -5.25 -15.90
N VAL A 613 10.77 -5.32 -17.16
CA VAL A 613 9.95 -4.96 -18.32
C VAL A 613 8.74 -5.88 -18.42
N ASP A 614 8.92 -7.19 -18.30
CA ASP A 614 7.83 -8.16 -18.29
C ASP A 614 6.86 -7.89 -17.14
N LEU A 615 7.37 -7.64 -15.92
CA LEU A 615 6.55 -7.31 -14.77
C LEU A 615 5.71 -6.05 -15.01
N SER A 616 6.27 -5.03 -15.65
CA SER A 616 5.54 -3.81 -15.98
C SER A 616 4.36 -4.09 -16.92
N SER A 617 4.53 -4.98 -17.89
CA SER A 617 3.45 -5.41 -18.79
C SER A 617 2.36 -6.19 -18.05
N LEU A 618 2.75 -7.11 -17.16
CA LEU A 618 1.80 -7.90 -16.36
C LEU A 618 0.96 -7.02 -15.43
N LEU A 619 1.59 -6.01 -14.82
CA LEU A 619 0.89 -5.03 -13.98
C LEU A 619 -0.06 -4.16 -14.79
N TYR A 620 0.34 -3.76 -16.00
CA TYR A 620 -0.50 -2.99 -16.92
C TYR A 620 -1.75 -3.78 -17.33
N ASP A 621 -1.60 -5.06 -17.66
CA ASP A 621 -2.68 -5.96 -18.04
C ASP A 621 -3.50 -6.48 -16.85
N HIS A 622 -3.22 -6.01 -15.63
CA HIS A 622 -3.88 -6.45 -14.39
C HIS A 622 -3.71 -7.94 -14.08
N ARG A 623 -2.64 -8.58 -14.58
CA ARG A 623 -2.29 -9.98 -14.34
C ARG A 623 -1.52 -10.15 -13.03
N LEU A 624 -2.20 -9.85 -11.92
CA LEU A 624 -1.56 -9.75 -10.60
C LEU A 624 -0.97 -11.09 -10.11
N VAL A 625 -1.55 -12.23 -10.50
CA VAL A 625 -1.02 -13.56 -10.13
C VAL A 625 0.33 -13.81 -10.79
N ASP A 626 0.43 -13.60 -12.10
CA ASP A 626 1.68 -13.77 -12.85
C ASP A 626 2.73 -12.74 -12.42
N ALA A 627 2.31 -11.50 -12.16
CA ALA A 627 3.18 -10.45 -11.62
C ALA A 627 3.71 -10.81 -10.22
N SER A 628 2.91 -11.48 -9.39
CA SER A 628 3.33 -11.98 -8.08
C SER A 628 4.38 -13.08 -8.19
N GLN A 629 4.24 -13.97 -9.16
CA GLN A 629 5.24 -15.01 -9.43
C GLN A 629 6.54 -14.38 -9.95
N ASN A 630 6.46 -13.52 -10.96
CA ASN A 630 7.62 -12.83 -11.52
C ASN A 630 8.39 -12.01 -10.45
N SER A 631 7.69 -11.20 -9.64
CA SER A 631 8.32 -10.44 -8.56
C SER A 631 8.94 -11.32 -7.46
N SER A 632 8.36 -12.49 -7.18
CA SER A 632 8.96 -13.47 -6.27
C SER A 632 10.25 -14.05 -6.86
N ASP A 633 10.27 -14.35 -8.15
CA ASP A 633 11.45 -14.86 -8.84
C ASP A 633 12.58 -13.81 -8.88
N ILE A 634 12.25 -12.53 -9.14
CA ILE A 634 13.21 -11.40 -9.06
C ILE A 634 13.84 -11.34 -7.67
N LEU A 635 13.02 -11.34 -6.61
CA LEU A 635 13.52 -11.24 -5.24
C LEU A 635 14.39 -12.45 -4.86
N GLN A 636 13.96 -13.67 -5.18
CA GLN A 636 14.73 -14.88 -4.89
C GLN A 636 16.07 -14.88 -5.63
N SER A 637 16.05 -14.59 -6.93
CA SER A 637 17.26 -14.49 -7.76
C SER A 637 18.22 -13.45 -7.19
N THR A 638 17.70 -12.32 -6.72
CA THR A 638 18.49 -11.27 -6.05
C THR A 638 19.17 -11.77 -4.79
N ILE A 639 18.42 -12.42 -3.88
CA ILE A 639 18.96 -12.94 -2.62
C ILE A 639 20.08 -13.96 -2.89
N PHE A 640 19.91 -14.85 -3.88
CA PHE A 640 20.95 -15.81 -4.24
C PHE A 640 22.19 -15.14 -4.82
N THR A 641 22.01 -14.14 -5.67
CA THR A 641 23.12 -13.37 -6.25
C THR A 641 23.89 -12.60 -5.18
N GLU A 642 23.20 -11.93 -4.26
CA GLU A 642 23.79 -11.26 -3.09
C GLU A 642 24.66 -12.23 -2.28
N GLN A 643 24.11 -13.38 -1.87
CA GLN A 643 24.85 -14.41 -1.12
C GLN A 643 26.08 -14.94 -1.89
N TYR A 644 25.95 -15.09 -3.20
CA TYR A 644 27.05 -15.53 -4.05
C TYR A 644 28.16 -14.48 -4.12
N VAL A 645 27.81 -13.21 -4.35
CA VAL A 645 28.76 -12.09 -4.39
C VAL A 645 29.45 -11.94 -3.04
N GLU A 646 28.72 -11.93 -1.92
CA GLU A 646 29.29 -11.85 -0.56
C GLU A 646 30.29 -12.98 -0.30
N ARG A 647 29.96 -14.22 -0.67
CA ARG A 647 30.88 -15.35 -0.54
C ARG A 647 32.15 -15.14 -1.35
N VAL A 648 32.05 -14.66 -2.59
CA VAL A 648 33.24 -14.42 -3.41
C VAL A 648 34.08 -13.26 -2.86
N LEU A 649 33.44 -12.14 -2.49
CA LEU A 649 34.12 -11.01 -1.86
C LEU A 649 34.86 -11.45 -0.58
N SER A 650 34.25 -12.28 0.26
CA SER A 650 34.90 -12.79 1.47
C SER A 650 36.14 -13.65 1.15
N ALA A 651 36.04 -14.54 0.15
CA ALA A 651 37.15 -15.40 -0.25
C ALA A 651 38.30 -14.61 -0.89
N GLU A 652 38.01 -13.60 -1.70
CA GLU A 652 39.03 -12.75 -2.31
C GLU A 652 39.66 -11.79 -1.29
N ARG A 653 38.89 -11.28 -0.30
CA ARG A 653 39.45 -10.55 0.85
C ARG A 653 40.47 -11.40 1.59
N ASP A 654 40.16 -12.67 1.85
CA ASP A 654 41.06 -13.59 2.54
C ASP A 654 42.35 -13.87 1.74
N LYS A 655 42.24 -14.01 0.41
CA LYS A 655 43.43 -14.15 -0.46
C LYS A 655 44.30 -12.89 -0.46
N MET A 656 43.67 -11.71 -0.45
CA MET A 656 44.38 -10.43 -0.51
C MET A 656 44.97 -9.97 0.83
N LYS A 657 44.63 -10.60 1.96
CA LYS A 657 45.31 -10.37 3.26
C LYS A 657 46.83 -10.57 3.20
N CYS A 658 47.32 -11.41 2.29
CA CYS A 658 48.75 -11.69 2.11
C CYS A 658 49.50 -10.65 1.27
N CYS A 659 48.79 -9.70 0.63
CA CYS A 659 49.37 -8.75 -0.32
C CYS A 659 49.36 -7.33 0.26
N SER A 660 50.53 -6.72 0.49
CA SER A 660 50.65 -5.29 0.81
C SER A 660 50.71 -4.48 -0.49
N ILE A 661 49.80 -3.53 -0.66
CA ILE A 661 49.85 -2.59 -1.79
C ILE A 661 50.94 -1.55 -1.49
N GLU A 662 52.09 -1.66 -2.15
CA GLU A 662 53.12 -0.62 -2.13
C GLU A 662 52.94 0.32 -3.33
N TYR A 663 52.68 1.59 -3.04
CA TYR A 663 52.60 2.63 -4.06
C TYR A 663 54.01 3.12 -4.42
N SER A 664 54.59 2.61 -5.51
CA SER A 664 55.80 3.22 -6.07
C SER A 664 55.42 4.49 -6.85
N HIS A 665 55.86 5.65 -6.39
CA HIS A 665 55.77 6.87 -7.22
C HIS A 665 56.45 6.62 -8.57
N PRO A 666 55.86 7.04 -9.70
CA PRO A 666 56.51 6.91 -11.00
C PRO A 666 57.84 7.66 -10.94
N LYS A 667 58.96 6.96 -11.19
CA LYS A 667 60.27 7.59 -11.37
C LYS A 667 60.09 8.67 -12.43
N GLN A 668 60.31 9.94 -12.05
CA GLN A 668 60.19 11.08 -12.94
C GLN A 668 60.89 10.80 -14.26
N SER A 669 60.11 10.58 -15.32
CA SER A 669 60.63 10.52 -16.68
C SER A 669 61.17 11.91 -17.02
N SER A 670 62.38 11.97 -17.56
CA SER A 670 63.01 13.20 -18.07
C SER A 670 62.13 13.97 -19.06
N GLN A 671 61.07 13.34 -19.61
CA GLN A 671 60.06 14.00 -20.41
C GLN A 671 59.29 15.10 -19.67
N ALA A 672 59.09 15.01 -18.35
CA ALA A 672 58.43 16.08 -17.59
C ALA A 672 59.28 17.37 -17.59
N PHE A 673 60.61 17.23 -17.52
CA PHE A 673 61.54 18.36 -17.66
C PHE A 673 61.61 18.89 -19.10
N VAL A 674 61.50 18.01 -20.11
CA VAL A 674 61.46 18.44 -21.52
C VAL A 674 60.17 19.20 -21.84
N TYR A 675 59.01 18.69 -21.43
CA TYR A 675 57.72 19.38 -21.61
C TYR A 675 57.62 20.65 -20.76
N GLY A 676 58.14 20.63 -19.53
CA GLY A 676 58.29 21.84 -18.71
C GLY A 676 59.19 22.87 -19.39
N GLY A 677 60.31 22.45 -19.98
CA GLY A 677 61.21 23.32 -20.74
C GLY A 677 60.57 23.89 -22.01
N ILE A 678 59.79 23.09 -22.75
CA ILE A 678 59.06 23.55 -23.95
C ILE A 678 57.98 24.57 -23.56
N LEU A 679 57.24 24.35 -22.46
CA LEU A 679 56.24 25.29 -21.98
C LEU A 679 56.88 26.59 -21.46
N LEU A 680 58.01 26.51 -20.76
CA LEU A 680 58.73 27.69 -20.28
C LEU A 680 59.33 28.49 -21.43
N ALA A 681 59.89 27.81 -22.44
CA ALA A 681 60.38 28.43 -23.67
C ALA A 681 59.24 29.06 -24.47
N GLY A 682 58.10 28.37 -24.60
CA GLY A 682 56.90 28.91 -25.24
C GLY A 682 56.37 30.16 -24.52
N PHE A 683 56.34 30.15 -23.18
CA PHE A 683 55.94 31.29 -22.37
C PHE A 683 56.90 32.48 -22.51
N LEU A 684 58.22 32.23 -22.53
CA LEU A 684 59.23 33.27 -22.74
C LEU A 684 59.16 33.88 -24.15
N VAL A 685 58.99 33.04 -25.18
CA VAL A 685 58.84 33.51 -26.57
C VAL A 685 57.55 34.32 -26.70
N TYR A 686 56.43 33.85 -26.14
CA TYR A 686 55.16 34.57 -26.17
C TYR A 686 55.23 35.90 -25.42
N SER A 687 55.90 35.94 -24.27
CA SER A 687 56.13 37.17 -23.49
C SER A 687 57.05 38.15 -24.21
N LEU A 688 58.11 37.68 -24.87
CA LEU A 688 59.01 38.50 -25.69
C LEU A 688 58.28 39.05 -26.92
N VAL A 689 57.48 38.23 -27.59
CA VAL A 689 56.64 38.68 -28.71
C VAL A 689 55.67 39.75 -28.23
N ILE A 690 54.97 39.58 -27.10
CA ILE A 690 54.09 40.63 -26.56
C ILE A 690 54.87 41.91 -26.21
N PHE A 691 56.07 41.78 -25.61
CA PHE A 691 56.89 42.92 -25.22
C PHE A 691 57.45 43.70 -26.42
N PHE A 692 57.82 43.02 -27.52
CA PHE A 692 58.38 43.65 -28.73
C PHE A 692 57.35 43.93 -29.84
N SER A 693 56.15 43.35 -29.79
CA SER A 693 55.06 43.58 -30.76
C SER A 693 54.07 44.66 -30.32
N SER A 694 54.26 45.24 -29.12
CA SER A 694 53.53 46.45 -28.72
C SER A 694 54.10 47.64 -29.50
N PRO A 695 53.36 48.23 -30.45
CA PRO A 695 53.78 49.46 -31.10
C PRO A 695 53.34 50.63 -30.22
N VAL A 696 54.25 51.58 -29.99
CA VAL A 696 54.11 52.78 -29.15
C VAL A 696 54.49 52.54 -27.69
N ARG A 697 55.64 53.06 -27.21
CA ARG A 697 56.47 54.14 -27.78
C ARG A 697 57.08 53.91 -29.16
#